data_AF-A0A5C6BGZ2-F1
#
_entry.id   AF-A0A5C6BGZ2-F1
#
_cell.length_a   1.000
_cell.length_b   1.000
_cell.length_c   1.000
_cell.angle_alpha   90.00
_cell.angle_beta   90.00
_cell.angle_gamma   90.00
#
_symmetry.space_group_name_H-M   'P 1'
#
loop_
_entity.id
_entity.type
_entity.pdbx_description
1 polymer ?
#
loop_
_entity_poly.entity_id
_entity_poly.type
_entity_poly.pdbx_seq_one_letter_code
_entity_poly.pdbx_strand_id
1 'polypeptide(L)'
;MKRRISLAIAALMFLFTVAGSRYLSALAPMADSVADESATPAADSSAASAESVARAPAAGTDEETDLLAEIEERPEEPPPFDFSPYRVLIWIASDNPRIDADSLREDLMKYLDRDFRSVWRTVIADAPPGVASIARRDLASITFDSIAAADPVIALKRDHPDSVRVHFASDAGRFLSQILGTQGRVQDIIRRIEKDPESKTTPAKFAWRAKLRPISGDAVDLREMWNDKSTEALLVSRGMGDSLTDPEAKLIVPPLEGQVIEAIEQFDKIYVVRLQTRVAPATVDVVELDTLMQYFGDVVHHEMISPSDIAMSIGIAVRDAFSPVVRIDDAGRSSAVGLVRAAGLALDPDSPIHLRVGEVLVPLVRKDDRNGRPLTLGPLDFASLYVTEKDEHSVKMDFYTGRMTTLQGRKNNRTHRMGLRLKPRRDSTMLRLHAKGKPNEPLIGYELYDKELDSTSMTFVGRTDWDGRLPVEKIDRPLRLLYVKNGGAILARLPIVPGQHDLVVADLAGDDMRLQAEAYIRGVQNAIVDLVAIRELFKARINMRIKEGNLKEADELLETLRNEPSNEKIANDMGVKQTMFLKAIGRNPNQQRKVDEMFSETRELLSKQINPRIINDLEMALIEAKQAGETPPPEEPAPSDAPPAVEAEPPPAEAAEVTAE
;
A
#
# COMPACT_ATOMS: atom_id res chain seq x y z
N MET A 1 18.47 47.66 -32.61
CA MET A 1 18.77 48.26 -31.30
C MET A 1 19.17 47.13 -30.34
N LYS A 2 20.41 47.11 -29.78
CA LYS A 2 20.99 46.20 -28.73
C LYS A 2 20.76 44.65 -28.90
N ARG A 3 21.77 43.78 -29.19
CA ARG A 3 22.94 43.25 -28.40
C ARG A 3 22.55 42.42 -27.15
N ARG A 4 23.17 41.30 -26.72
CA ARG A 4 24.40 40.48 -27.00
C ARG A 4 24.01 38.97 -27.13
N ILE A 5 24.79 37.96 -27.54
CA ILE A 5 26.24 37.71 -27.85
C ILE A 5 27.15 37.12 -26.72
N SER A 6 27.27 35.77 -26.76
CA SER A 6 28.46 34.86 -26.62
C SER A 6 29.31 34.60 -25.34
N LEU A 7 29.70 33.31 -25.27
CA LEU A 7 31.00 32.66 -24.91
C LEU A 7 31.44 32.28 -23.48
N ALA A 8 32.07 31.09 -23.46
CA ALA A 8 32.65 30.24 -22.42
C ALA A 8 33.97 30.72 -21.73
N ILE A 9 34.46 29.85 -20.83
CA ILE A 9 35.82 29.71 -20.24
C ILE A 9 36.15 30.61 -19.03
N ALA A 10 36.40 29.99 -17.86
CA ALA A 10 37.68 30.05 -17.10
C ALA A 10 37.55 29.41 -15.70
N ALA A 11 38.59 28.70 -15.26
CA ALA A 11 38.76 28.27 -13.87
C ALA A 11 39.61 29.29 -13.09
N LEU A 12 39.44 29.36 -11.77
CA LEU A 12 40.46 29.93 -10.88
C LEU A 12 40.44 29.27 -9.49
N MET A 13 41.60 28.79 -9.04
CA MET A 13 41.84 28.47 -7.63
C MET A 13 41.92 29.75 -6.81
N PHE A 14 41.63 29.67 -5.50
CA PHE A 14 42.30 30.54 -4.52
C PHE A 14 42.64 29.73 -3.25
N LEU A 15 43.93 29.50 -3.03
CA LEU A 15 44.47 29.16 -1.71
C LEU A 15 44.44 30.42 -0.83
N PHE A 16 44.20 30.25 0.46
CA PHE A 16 44.71 31.17 1.47
C PHE A 16 45.29 30.37 2.64
N THR A 17 46.47 30.77 3.09
CA THR A 17 47.26 30.04 4.08
C THR A 17 47.87 30.99 5.12
N VAL A 18 47.89 30.53 6.38
CA VAL A 18 48.78 30.96 7.49
C VAL A 18 48.59 32.36 8.08
N ALA A 19 48.01 32.40 9.29
CA ALA A 19 48.56 32.95 10.54
C ALA A 19 47.48 32.83 11.64
N GLY A 20 47.72 32.49 12.91
CA GLY A 20 48.99 32.38 13.64
C GLY A 20 48.95 33.30 14.87
N SER A 21 48.49 32.80 16.02
CA SER A 21 48.68 33.47 17.31
C SER A 21 48.74 32.47 18.46
N ARG A 22 49.72 32.65 19.34
CA ARG A 22 49.97 31.88 20.58
C ARG A 22 50.13 32.86 21.74
N TYR A 23 49.61 32.51 22.90
CA TYR A 23 50.18 32.79 24.23
C TYR A 23 49.93 31.51 25.07
N LEU A 24 50.92 30.78 25.61
CA LEU A 24 51.82 31.10 26.74
C LEU A 24 51.04 31.37 28.05
N SER A 25 51.29 30.72 29.20
CA SER A 25 52.46 29.96 29.71
C SER A 25 52.00 28.79 30.63
N ALA A 26 52.67 27.62 30.69
CA ALA A 26 53.77 27.22 31.60
C ALA A 26 53.37 27.09 33.09
N LEU A 27 53.84 26.14 33.92
CA LEU A 27 55.09 25.34 33.92
C LEU A 27 54.89 23.88 34.39
N ALA A 28 55.86 23.00 34.06
CA ALA A 28 56.24 21.82 34.86
C ALA A 28 57.57 22.13 35.59
N PRO A 29 58.06 21.31 36.57
CA PRO A 29 58.87 20.14 36.16
C PRO A 29 58.89 18.91 37.10
N MET A 30 59.54 17.87 36.57
CA MET A 30 60.03 16.59 37.13
C MET A 30 60.60 16.58 38.57
N ALA A 31 60.55 15.42 39.26
CA ALA A 31 61.68 14.47 39.41
C ALA A 31 61.55 13.44 40.58
N ASP A 32 62.03 12.21 40.32
CA ASP A 32 62.68 11.21 41.19
C ASP A 32 62.11 10.64 42.52
N SER A 33 61.84 9.32 42.45
CA SER A 33 62.23 8.19 43.34
C SER A 33 62.50 8.38 44.85
N VAL A 34 61.94 7.47 45.68
CA VAL A 34 62.67 6.60 46.66
C VAL A 34 61.85 5.31 46.87
N ALA A 35 62.57 4.23 47.16
CA ALA A 35 62.21 2.82 47.32
C ALA A 35 61.66 2.41 48.72
N ASP A 36 61.29 1.12 48.79
CA ASP A 36 61.24 0.21 49.95
C ASP A 36 60.06 0.32 50.94
N GLU A 37 59.62 -0.75 51.63
CA GLU A 37 60.12 -2.13 51.77
C GLU A 37 58.97 -3.11 52.09
N SER A 38 59.17 -4.43 51.88
CA SER A 38 58.55 -5.64 52.52
C SER A 38 57.18 -5.56 53.28
N ALA A 39 56.28 -6.56 53.22
CA ALA A 39 56.54 -7.95 53.61
C ALA A 39 55.33 -8.89 53.35
N THR A 40 55.62 -10.17 53.11
CA THR A 40 54.68 -11.32 53.20
C THR A 40 55.26 -12.33 54.19
N PRO A 41 54.43 -13.03 54.99
CA PRO A 41 54.32 -14.50 54.88
C PRO A 41 52.83 -14.95 54.87
N ALA A 42 52.39 -15.92 54.06
CA ALA A 42 52.55 -17.38 54.22
C ALA A 42 51.86 -17.96 55.47
N ALA A 43 51.27 -19.16 55.50
CA ALA A 43 50.74 -20.07 54.46
C ALA A 43 50.02 -21.24 55.19
N ASP A 44 48.91 -21.77 54.64
CA ASP A 44 48.44 -23.17 54.77
C ASP A 44 47.16 -23.31 53.92
N SER A 45 47.06 -24.15 52.89
CA SER A 45 47.26 -25.61 52.78
C SER A 45 46.05 -26.44 53.24
N SER A 46 45.25 -26.89 52.27
CA SER A 46 44.80 -28.27 52.15
C SER A 46 44.13 -28.48 50.79
N ALA A 47 44.54 -29.55 50.10
CA ALA A 47 43.87 -30.04 48.90
C ALA A 47 43.22 -31.38 49.23
N ALA A 48 41.98 -31.59 48.79
CA ALA A 48 41.31 -32.88 48.86
C ALA A 48 40.43 -33.09 47.62
N SER A 49 41.04 -33.75 46.63
CA SER A 49 40.47 -34.75 45.72
C SER A 49 38.96 -34.74 45.41
N ALA A 50 38.67 -34.67 44.11
CA ALA A 50 37.38 -34.93 43.49
C ALA A 50 36.81 -36.32 43.80
N GLU A 51 35.48 -36.42 43.82
CA GLU A 51 34.76 -37.63 43.43
C GLU A 51 33.54 -37.22 42.58
N SER A 52 33.60 -37.55 41.28
CA SER A 52 32.60 -37.15 40.29
C SER A 52 31.52 -38.22 40.12
N VAL A 53 30.33 -38.00 40.68
CA VAL A 53 29.14 -38.78 40.33
C VAL A 53 28.36 -38.04 39.25
N ALA A 54 28.48 -38.50 38.02
CA ALA A 54 27.75 -37.93 36.89
C ALA A 54 26.23 -38.09 37.09
N ARG A 55 25.51 -36.96 37.04
CA ARG A 55 24.06 -36.93 36.85
C ARG A 55 23.78 -36.12 35.59
N ALA A 56 23.17 -36.75 34.60
CA ALA A 56 22.88 -36.11 33.32
C ALA A 56 21.99 -34.87 33.53
N PRO A 57 22.26 -33.74 32.84
CA PRO A 57 21.36 -32.60 32.85
C PRO A 57 20.08 -32.98 32.09
N ALA A 58 18.93 -32.71 32.69
CA ALA A 58 17.65 -32.72 31.99
C ALA A 58 17.53 -31.41 31.20
N ALA A 59 17.98 -31.41 29.96
CA ALA A 59 17.82 -30.26 29.07
C ALA A 59 16.36 -30.15 28.61
N GLY A 60 15.82 -28.92 28.59
CA GLY A 60 14.51 -28.64 27.99
C GLY A 60 13.76 -27.42 28.53
N THR A 61 13.86 -27.11 29.84
CA THR A 61 13.03 -26.05 30.47
C THR A 61 13.76 -24.76 30.75
N ASP A 62 15.06 -24.82 31.05
CA ASP A 62 15.75 -23.68 31.66
C ASP A 62 16.06 -22.58 30.63
N GLU A 63 16.48 -22.94 29.41
CA GLU A 63 16.75 -21.97 28.33
C GLU A 63 15.48 -21.27 27.79
N GLU A 64 14.32 -21.94 27.79
CA GLU A 64 13.05 -21.30 27.39
C GLU A 64 12.57 -20.31 28.45
N THR A 65 12.79 -20.63 29.74
CA THR A 65 12.49 -19.73 30.85
C THR A 65 13.43 -18.51 30.82
N ASP A 66 14.71 -18.69 30.53
CA ASP A 66 15.68 -17.59 30.34
C ASP A 66 15.33 -16.72 29.12
N LEU A 67 14.97 -17.31 27.96
CA LEU A 67 14.62 -16.54 26.77
C LEU A 67 13.30 -15.77 26.90
N LEU A 68 12.30 -16.34 27.58
CA LEU A 68 11.07 -15.61 27.91
C LEU A 68 11.36 -14.50 28.94
N ALA A 69 12.23 -14.73 29.92
CA ALA A 69 12.70 -13.70 30.85
C ALA A 69 13.48 -12.58 30.15
N GLU A 70 14.39 -12.88 29.21
CA GLU A 70 15.07 -11.87 28.37
C GLU A 70 14.08 -11.08 27.47
N ILE A 71 12.96 -11.68 27.09
CA ILE A 71 11.89 -11.01 26.31
C ILE A 71 11.02 -10.11 27.20
N GLU A 72 10.83 -10.46 28.48
CA GLU A 72 10.08 -9.68 29.47
C GLU A 72 10.91 -8.57 30.15
N GLU A 73 12.21 -8.78 30.37
CA GLU A 73 13.15 -7.76 30.86
C GLU A 73 13.39 -6.68 29.79
N ARG A 74 12.46 -5.72 29.71
CA ARG A 74 12.69 -4.47 28.99
C ARG A 74 13.91 -3.76 29.60
N PRO A 75 15.02 -3.55 28.87
CA PRO A 75 16.11 -2.70 29.35
C PRO A 75 15.60 -1.28 29.59
N GLU A 76 16.14 -0.60 30.61
CA GLU A 76 15.68 0.74 31.02
C GLU A 76 15.75 1.77 29.89
N GLU A 77 16.71 1.62 28.97
CA GLU A 77 16.70 2.25 27.66
C GLU A 77 16.63 1.17 26.55
N PRO A 78 15.60 1.17 25.68
CA PRO A 78 15.55 0.24 24.55
C PRO A 78 16.65 0.58 23.54
N PRO A 79 17.31 -0.42 22.93
CA PRO A 79 18.37 -0.19 21.96
C PRO A 79 17.89 0.64 20.76
N PRO A 80 18.80 1.35 20.06
CA PRO A 80 18.49 2.00 18.80
C PRO A 80 17.78 1.05 17.83
N PHE A 81 16.86 1.56 17.02
CA PHE A 81 15.94 0.72 16.24
C PHE A 81 16.66 -0.16 15.20
N ASP A 82 17.77 0.32 14.63
CA ASP A 82 18.70 -0.42 13.79
C ASP A 82 19.53 -1.48 14.54
N PHE A 83 19.61 -1.41 15.86
CA PHE A 83 20.22 -2.40 16.75
C PHE A 83 19.20 -3.13 17.65
N SER A 84 17.90 -3.03 17.34
CA SER A 84 16.82 -3.66 18.10
C SER A 84 16.36 -4.94 17.40
N PRO A 85 16.71 -6.14 17.91
CA PRO A 85 16.30 -7.40 17.28
C PRO A 85 14.77 -7.55 17.29
N TYR A 86 14.24 -8.36 16.39
CA TYR A 86 12.83 -8.73 16.36
C TYR A 86 12.54 -9.81 17.40
N ARG A 87 11.52 -9.61 18.23
CA ARG A 87 10.91 -10.71 18.97
C ARG A 87 9.95 -11.42 18.01
N VAL A 88 10.19 -12.69 17.74
CA VAL A 88 9.50 -13.48 16.72
C VAL A 88 8.83 -14.69 17.36
N LEU A 89 7.54 -14.87 17.09
CA LEU A 89 6.80 -16.07 17.46
C LEU A 89 6.48 -16.89 16.21
N ILE A 90 6.74 -18.19 16.23
CA ILE A 90 6.38 -19.13 15.17
C ILE A 90 5.32 -20.08 15.72
N TRP A 91 4.09 -19.94 15.24
CA TRP A 91 2.95 -20.76 15.61
C TRP A 91 2.79 -21.94 14.64
N ILE A 92 2.90 -23.17 15.17
CA ILE A 92 2.74 -24.41 14.41
C ILE A 92 1.28 -24.86 14.43
N ALA A 93 0.64 -24.91 13.25
CA ALA A 93 -0.72 -25.39 13.02
C ALA A 93 -0.70 -26.68 12.17
N SER A 94 -0.35 -27.79 12.83
CA SER A 94 -0.21 -29.11 12.19
C SER A 94 -1.54 -29.85 12.00
N ASP A 95 -1.66 -30.59 10.89
CA ASP A 95 -2.72 -31.57 10.69
C ASP A 95 -2.45 -32.92 11.38
N ASN A 96 -1.22 -33.13 11.89
CA ASN A 96 -0.75 -34.37 12.49
C ASN A 96 -0.27 -34.14 13.93
N PRO A 97 -0.93 -34.70 14.96
CA PRO A 97 -0.63 -34.46 16.38
C PRO A 97 0.64 -35.17 16.89
N ARG A 98 1.49 -35.69 15.99
CA ARG A 98 2.85 -36.14 16.28
C ARG A 98 3.91 -35.13 15.86
N ILE A 99 3.49 -34.00 15.29
CA ILE A 99 4.31 -32.92 14.80
C ILE A 99 3.76 -31.67 15.45
N ASP A 100 4.38 -31.32 16.58
CA ASP A 100 4.12 -30.17 17.43
C ASP A 100 5.36 -29.26 17.47
N ALA A 101 5.24 -28.09 18.09
CA ALA A 101 6.34 -27.13 18.21
C ALA A 101 7.60 -27.73 18.86
N ASP A 102 7.45 -28.54 19.91
CA ASP A 102 8.58 -29.12 20.64
C ASP A 102 9.35 -30.13 19.78
N SER A 103 8.65 -30.98 19.03
CA SER A 103 9.25 -31.94 18.10
C SER A 103 10.03 -31.31 16.93
N LEU A 104 9.76 -30.04 16.61
CA LEU A 104 10.40 -29.28 15.53
C LEU A 104 11.47 -28.29 16.00
N ARG A 105 11.51 -28.00 17.32
CA ARG A 105 12.18 -26.83 17.89
C ARG A 105 13.67 -26.77 17.57
N GLU A 106 14.42 -27.83 17.87
CA GLU A 106 15.88 -27.87 17.73
C GLU A 106 16.32 -27.71 16.26
N ASP A 107 15.78 -28.52 15.36
CA ASP A 107 16.15 -28.49 13.94
C ASP A 107 15.70 -27.20 13.24
N LEU A 108 14.54 -26.63 13.60
CA LEU A 108 14.06 -25.37 13.04
C LEU A 108 14.91 -24.18 13.52
N MET A 109 15.21 -24.10 14.82
CA MET A 109 16.11 -23.07 15.35
C MET A 109 17.48 -23.13 14.69
N LYS A 110 18.07 -24.33 14.60
CA LYS A 110 19.36 -24.56 13.94
C LYS A 110 19.39 -24.13 12.47
N TYR A 111 18.28 -24.26 11.75
CA TYR A 111 18.15 -23.76 10.38
C TYR A 111 18.05 -22.23 10.34
N LEU A 112 17.18 -21.64 11.17
CA LEU A 112 16.94 -20.19 11.19
C LEU A 112 18.15 -19.39 11.69
N ASP A 113 18.93 -19.95 12.62
CA ASP A 113 20.14 -19.34 13.18
C ASP A 113 21.16 -18.91 12.11
N ARG A 114 21.22 -19.61 10.97
CA ARG A 114 22.08 -19.23 9.84
C ARG A 114 21.82 -17.80 9.37
N ASP A 115 20.55 -17.44 9.22
CA ASP A 115 20.12 -16.18 8.58
C ASP A 115 19.72 -15.12 9.63
N PHE A 116 19.34 -15.54 10.84
CA PHE A 116 18.60 -14.70 11.80
C PHE A 116 19.19 -14.58 13.22
N ARG A 117 20.19 -15.38 13.61
CA ARG A 117 20.66 -15.48 15.02
C ARG A 117 20.97 -14.14 15.71
N SER A 118 21.55 -13.18 14.99
CA SER A 118 21.85 -11.86 15.56
C SER A 118 20.65 -10.90 15.56
N VAL A 119 19.71 -11.05 14.62
CA VAL A 119 18.62 -10.10 14.38
C VAL A 119 17.27 -10.53 14.99
N TRP A 120 17.09 -11.79 15.36
CA TRP A 120 15.86 -12.33 15.93
C TRP A 120 16.05 -12.84 17.38
N ARG A 121 14.95 -12.87 18.13
CA ARG A 121 14.73 -13.65 19.35
C ARG A 121 13.47 -14.47 19.11
N THR A 122 13.64 -15.77 18.90
CA THR A 122 12.59 -16.63 18.34
C THR A 122 12.02 -17.57 19.39
N VAL A 123 10.71 -17.60 19.50
CA VAL A 123 9.93 -18.59 20.25
C VAL A 123 9.14 -19.43 19.24
N ILE A 124 9.14 -20.74 19.41
CA ILE A 124 8.35 -21.68 18.59
C ILE A 124 7.33 -22.32 19.53
N ALA A 125 6.05 -22.21 19.20
CA ALA A 125 4.95 -22.72 20.02
C ALA A 125 3.83 -23.29 19.15
N ASP A 126 3.00 -24.16 19.70
CA ASP A 126 1.80 -24.61 19.00
C ASP A 126 0.83 -23.44 18.81
N ALA A 127 0.20 -23.37 17.64
CA ALA A 127 -0.82 -22.36 17.36
C ALA A 127 -2.01 -22.54 18.32
N PRO A 128 -2.50 -21.48 19.00
CA PRO A 128 -3.67 -21.58 19.86
C PRO A 128 -4.86 -22.20 19.11
N PRO A 129 -5.73 -23.03 19.73
CA PRO A 129 -6.70 -23.86 19.01
C PRO A 129 -7.62 -23.10 18.03
N GLY A 130 -7.96 -21.85 18.34
CA GLY A 130 -8.69 -20.95 17.42
C GLY A 130 -7.88 -20.62 16.16
N VAL A 131 -6.62 -20.19 16.34
CA VAL A 131 -5.66 -19.91 15.25
C VAL A 131 -5.42 -21.17 14.41
N ALA A 132 -5.13 -22.31 15.05
CA ALA A 132 -4.91 -23.58 14.38
C ALA A 132 -6.13 -24.06 13.57
N SER A 133 -7.35 -23.73 14.01
CA SER A 133 -8.58 -24.04 13.28
C SER A 133 -8.75 -23.15 12.04
N ILE A 134 -8.51 -21.85 12.19
CA ILE A 134 -8.62 -20.87 11.09
C ILE A 134 -7.55 -21.14 10.03
N ALA A 135 -6.28 -21.26 10.44
CA ALA A 135 -5.14 -21.52 9.56
C ALA A 135 -5.37 -22.77 8.68
N ARG A 136 -5.81 -23.89 9.28
CA ARG A 136 -6.09 -25.13 8.54
C ARG A 136 -7.26 -25.03 7.57
N ARG A 137 -8.23 -24.12 7.81
CA ARG A 137 -9.36 -23.90 6.90
C ARG A 137 -8.98 -22.98 5.74
N ASP A 138 -8.43 -21.82 6.04
CA ASP A 138 -8.02 -20.80 5.07
C ASP A 138 -7.00 -19.85 5.72
N LEU A 139 -5.73 -19.98 5.32
CA LEU A 139 -4.65 -19.13 5.81
C LEU A 139 -4.60 -17.77 5.10
N ALA A 140 -5.22 -17.64 3.92
CA ALA A 140 -5.13 -16.43 3.09
C ALA A 140 -6.17 -15.37 3.46
N SER A 141 -7.31 -15.75 4.05
CA SER A 141 -8.33 -14.81 4.57
C SER A 141 -8.19 -14.49 6.06
N ILE A 142 -7.07 -14.87 6.68
CA ILE A 142 -6.80 -14.62 8.10
C ILE A 142 -6.67 -13.12 8.39
N THR A 143 -7.34 -12.65 9.44
CA THR A 143 -7.25 -11.27 9.94
C THR A 143 -7.02 -11.27 11.45
N PHE A 144 -6.51 -10.17 12.00
CA PHE A 144 -6.26 -10.03 13.44
C PHE A 144 -7.54 -10.28 14.26
N ASP A 145 -8.65 -9.66 13.85
CA ASP A 145 -9.94 -9.88 14.50
C ASP A 145 -10.38 -11.35 14.43
N SER A 146 -10.12 -12.05 13.32
CA SER A 146 -10.49 -13.47 13.19
C SER A 146 -9.73 -14.38 14.16
N ILE A 147 -8.42 -14.15 14.36
CA ILE A 147 -7.61 -14.97 15.28
C ILE A 147 -7.87 -14.60 16.74
N ALA A 148 -8.01 -13.31 17.05
CA ALA A 148 -8.31 -12.83 18.39
C ALA A 148 -9.78 -13.07 18.82
N ALA A 149 -10.70 -13.35 17.89
CA ALA A 149 -12.12 -13.58 18.20
C ALA A 149 -12.38 -14.72 19.19
N ALA A 150 -11.46 -15.70 19.28
CA ALA A 150 -11.55 -16.84 20.18
C ALA A 150 -11.07 -16.53 21.61
N ASP A 151 -10.22 -15.51 21.79
CA ASP A 151 -9.60 -15.16 23.07
C ASP A 151 -10.65 -14.95 24.17
N PRO A 152 -10.46 -15.51 25.38
CA PRO A 152 -11.37 -15.31 26.49
C PRO A 152 -11.29 -13.87 27.00
N VAL A 153 -12.43 -13.19 27.12
CA VAL A 153 -12.51 -11.85 27.70
C VAL A 153 -13.56 -11.78 28.79
N ILE A 154 -13.36 -10.91 29.76
CA ILE A 154 -14.39 -10.50 30.71
C ILE A 154 -15.11 -9.31 30.06
N ALA A 155 -16.33 -9.54 29.58
CA ALA A 155 -17.22 -8.49 29.11
C ALA A 155 -17.95 -7.88 30.31
N LEU A 156 -17.61 -6.65 30.69
CA LEU A 156 -18.26 -5.88 31.74
C LEU A 156 -19.22 -4.85 31.14
N LYS A 157 -20.44 -4.72 31.67
CA LYS A 157 -21.38 -3.70 31.17
C LYS A 157 -20.85 -2.29 31.41
N ARG A 158 -20.88 -1.43 30.39
CA ARG A 158 -20.37 -0.05 30.51
C ARG A 158 -21.13 0.82 31.50
N ASP A 159 -22.41 0.55 31.74
CA ASP A 159 -23.29 1.26 32.68
C ASP A 159 -23.15 0.77 34.14
N HIS A 160 -22.35 -0.28 34.39
CA HIS A 160 -22.03 -0.74 35.75
C HIS A 160 -21.35 0.39 36.57
N PRO A 161 -21.73 0.61 37.85
CA PRO A 161 -21.19 1.73 38.65
C PRO A 161 -19.66 1.78 38.72
N ASP A 162 -19.00 0.63 38.88
CA ASP A 162 -17.54 0.52 38.90
C ASP A 162 -16.89 0.31 37.51
N SER A 163 -17.64 0.42 36.42
CA SER A 163 -17.14 0.31 35.03
C SER A 163 -15.91 1.19 34.77
N VAL A 164 -15.89 2.40 35.33
CA VAL A 164 -14.77 3.34 35.24
C VAL A 164 -13.53 2.86 36.01
N ARG A 165 -13.68 2.04 37.05
CA ARG A 165 -12.61 1.59 37.96
C ARG A 165 -12.02 0.25 37.58
N VAL A 166 -12.77 -0.61 36.89
CA VAL A 166 -12.29 -1.91 36.42
C VAL A 166 -11.52 -1.73 35.12
N HIS A 167 -10.19 -1.69 35.19
CA HIS A 167 -9.34 -1.62 33.99
C HIS A 167 -8.72 -2.97 33.65
N PHE A 168 -8.31 -3.72 34.68
CA PHE A 168 -7.65 -5.01 34.57
C PHE A 168 -8.48 -6.12 35.21
N ALA A 169 -8.19 -7.39 34.89
CA ALA A 169 -8.90 -8.52 35.50
C ALA A 169 -8.70 -8.59 37.03
N SER A 170 -7.57 -8.11 37.56
CA SER A 170 -7.37 -7.95 39.01
C SER A 170 -8.40 -7.01 39.66
N ASP A 171 -8.84 -5.97 38.95
CA ASP A 171 -9.87 -5.04 39.44
C ASP A 171 -11.25 -5.69 39.41
N ALA A 172 -11.51 -6.53 38.41
CA ALA A 172 -12.75 -7.31 38.32
C ALA A 172 -12.91 -8.23 39.55
N GLY A 173 -11.81 -8.80 40.05
CA GLY A 173 -11.78 -9.56 41.31
C GLY A 173 -12.11 -8.74 42.57
N ARG A 174 -11.94 -7.41 42.53
CA ARG A 174 -12.23 -6.50 43.65
C ARG A 174 -13.65 -5.93 43.59
N PHE A 175 -14.09 -5.50 42.41
CA PHE A 175 -15.33 -4.71 42.25
C PHE A 175 -16.54 -5.50 41.79
N LEU A 176 -16.39 -6.64 41.13
CA LEU A 176 -17.52 -7.44 40.66
C LEU A 176 -17.96 -8.46 41.71
N SER A 177 -19.25 -8.72 41.80
CA SER A 177 -19.85 -9.78 42.62
C SER A 177 -19.65 -11.14 41.95
N GLN A 178 -19.88 -11.21 40.63
CA GLN A 178 -19.82 -12.44 39.84
C GLN A 178 -19.43 -12.19 38.37
N ILE A 179 -18.85 -13.21 37.74
CA ILE A 179 -18.56 -13.26 36.31
C ILE A 179 -19.13 -14.59 35.80
N LEU A 180 -20.21 -14.53 35.02
CA LEU A 180 -20.90 -15.73 34.53
C LEU A 180 -20.19 -16.29 33.29
N GLY A 181 -20.06 -17.60 33.15
CA GLY A 181 -19.52 -18.22 31.94
C GLY A 181 -20.06 -19.64 31.73
N THR A 182 -19.93 -20.18 30.53
CA THR A 182 -20.31 -21.59 30.29
C THR A 182 -19.41 -22.52 31.09
N GLN A 183 -19.95 -23.65 31.56
CA GLN A 183 -19.21 -24.60 32.39
C GLN A 183 -17.85 -25.00 31.80
N GLY A 184 -17.79 -25.31 30.51
CA GLY A 184 -16.54 -25.66 29.82
C GLY A 184 -15.52 -24.52 29.78
N ARG A 185 -15.96 -23.27 29.52
CA ARG A 185 -15.08 -22.09 29.51
C ARG A 185 -14.52 -21.81 30.90
N VAL A 186 -15.35 -21.86 31.94
CA VAL A 186 -14.90 -21.64 33.33
C VAL A 186 -13.88 -22.69 33.75
N GLN A 187 -14.09 -23.97 33.41
CA GLN A 187 -13.15 -25.05 33.72
C GLN A 187 -11.82 -24.92 32.96
N ASP A 188 -11.85 -24.54 31.68
CA ASP A 188 -10.64 -24.29 30.88
C ASP A 188 -9.79 -23.16 31.48
N ILE A 189 -10.41 -22.03 31.79
CA ILE A 189 -9.74 -20.86 32.34
C ILE A 189 -9.16 -21.14 33.72
N ILE A 190 -9.87 -21.87 34.59
CA ILE A 190 -9.32 -22.30 35.88
C ILE A 190 -8.10 -23.20 35.68
N ARG A 191 -8.15 -24.15 34.74
CA ARG A 191 -7.03 -25.05 34.43
C ARG A 191 -5.80 -24.30 33.89
N ARG A 192 -6.00 -23.26 33.07
CA ARG A 192 -4.92 -22.39 32.58
C ARG A 192 -4.27 -21.62 33.72
N ILE A 193 -5.08 -20.97 34.57
CA ILE A 193 -4.58 -20.29 35.78
C ILE A 193 -3.82 -21.25 36.70
N GLU A 194 -4.21 -22.52 36.82
CA GLU A 194 -3.50 -23.49 37.68
C GLU A 194 -2.17 -23.99 37.11
N LYS A 195 -1.95 -23.84 35.80
CA LYS A 195 -0.67 -24.15 35.13
C LYS A 195 0.30 -22.98 35.18
N ASP A 196 -0.21 -21.77 35.02
CA ASP A 196 0.54 -20.51 35.06
C ASP A 196 1.39 -20.41 36.37
N PRO A 197 2.73 -20.27 36.28
CA PRO A 197 3.60 -20.16 37.45
C PRO A 197 3.29 -18.96 38.35
N GLU A 198 2.87 -17.82 37.77
CA GLU A 198 2.52 -16.62 38.52
C GLU A 198 1.27 -16.78 39.38
N SER A 199 0.43 -17.79 39.13
CA SER A 199 -0.74 -18.07 39.98
C SER A 199 -0.38 -18.31 41.44
N LYS A 200 0.86 -18.75 41.70
CA LYS A 200 1.42 -19.00 43.04
C LYS A 200 2.20 -17.81 43.59
N THR A 201 2.97 -17.11 42.75
CA THR A 201 3.83 -15.98 43.18
C THR A 201 3.06 -14.65 43.27
N THR A 202 2.09 -14.43 42.39
CA THR A 202 1.26 -13.21 42.31
C THR A 202 -0.25 -13.52 42.40
N PRO A 203 -0.79 -14.09 43.51
CA PRO A 203 -2.21 -14.48 43.60
C PRO A 203 -3.21 -13.34 43.34
N ALA A 204 -2.81 -12.09 43.59
CA ALA A 204 -3.62 -10.90 43.33
C ALA A 204 -3.94 -10.68 41.84
N LYS A 205 -3.06 -11.11 40.92
CA LYS A 205 -3.25 -11.08 39.45
C LYS A 205 -4.48 -11.91 39.04
N PHE A 206 -4.75 -13.00 39.77
CA PHE A 206 -5.79 -13.98 39.48
C PHE A 206 -7.00 -13.95 40.44
N ALA A 207 -7.13 -12.93 41.29
CA ALA A 207 -8.19 -12.84 42.29
C ALA A 207 -9.62 -12.95 41.71
N TRP A 208 -9.81 -12.55 40.45
CA TRP A 208 -11.06 -12.70 39.69
C TRP A 208 -11.51 -14.16 39.48
N ARG A 209 -10.60 -15.14 39.58
CA ARG A 209 -10.93 -16.58 39.60
C ARG A 209 -12.05 -16.89 40.61
N ALA A 210 -12.03 -16.26 41.78
CA ALA A 210 -13.04 -16.46 42.83
C ALA A 210 -14.44 -15.92 42.47
N LYS A 211 -14.55 -15.08 41.43
CA LYS A 211 -15.79 -14.49 40.93
C LYS A 211 -16.43 -15.29 39.79
N LEU A 212 -15.69 -16.22 39.18
CA LEU A 212 -16.21 -17.07 38.10
C LEU A 212 -17.36 -17.95 38.59
N ARG A 213 -18.48 -17.96 37.86
CA ARG A 213 -19.64 -18.81 38.11
C ARG A 213 -20.03 -19.54 36.82
N PRO A 214 -19.99 -20.89 36.79
CA PRO A 214 -20.45 -21.64 35.65
C PRO A 214 -21.98 -21.61 35.56
N ILE A 215 -22.51 -21.43 34.36
CA ILE A 215 -23.93 -21.68 34.05
C ILE A 215 -24.10 -23.07 33.42
N SER A 216 -25.29 -23.65 33.56
CA SER A 216 -25.66 -24.94 32.96
C SER A 216 -26.01 -24.87 31.47
N GLY A 217 -26.16 -23.65 30.92
CA GLY A 217 -26.51 -23.38 29.53
C GLY A 217 -25.30 -23.24 28.60
N ASP A 218 -25.59 -23.03 27.32
CA ASP A 218 -24.60 -22.84 26.26
C ASP A 218 -24.19 -21.37 26.05
N ALA A 219 -23.51 -21.07 24.93
CA ALA A 219 -23.07 -19.71 24.62
C ALA A 219 -24.20 -18.77 24.17
N VAL A 220 -25.31 -19.30 23.66
CA VAL A 220 -26.53 -18.53 23.33
C VAL A 220 -27.25 -18.18 24.62
N ASP A 221 -27.45 -19.15 25.52
CA ASP A 221 -28.03 -18.91 26.86
C ASP A 221 -27.24 -17.84 27.61
N LEU A 222 -25.90 -17.96 27.64
CA LEU A 222 -25.00 -16.98 28.27
C LEU A 222 -25.14 -15.59 27.65
N ARG A 223 -25.41 -15.49 26.34
CA ARG A 223 -25.64 -14.21 25.65
C ARG A 223 -26.94 -13.56 26.10
N GLU A 224 -28.02 -14.34 26.21
CA GLU A 224 -29.32 -13.82 26.60
C GLU A 224 -29.32 -13.26 28.04
N MET A 225 -28.48 -13.84 28.92
CA MET A 225 -28.24 -13.30 30.26
C MET A 225 -27.65 -11.88 30.27
N TRP A 226 -27.06 -11.38 29.17
CA TRP A 226 -26.62 -9.98 29.09
C TRP A 226 -27.78 -8.99 29.27
N ASN A 227 -28.98 -9.35 28.79
CA ASN A 227 -30.17 -8.51 28.89
C ASN A 227 -30.73 -8.43 30.33
N ASP A 228 -30.34 -9.36 31.21
CA ASP A 228 -30.72 -9.29 32.62
C ASP A 228 -29.93 -8.20 33.35
N LYS A 229 -30.65 -7.32 34.07
CA LYS A 229 -30.08 -6.28 34.92
C LYS A 229 -29.25 -6.84 36.09
N SER A 230 -29.46 -8.11 36.48
CA SER A 230 -28.65 -8.77 37.52
C SER A 230 -27.25 -9.20 37.05
N THR A 231 -27.05 -9.30 35.73
CA THR A 231 -25.76 -9.67 35.14
C THR A 231 -24.82 -8.46 35.09
N GLU A 232 -23.76 -8.50 35.90
CA GLU A 232 -22.69 -7.49 35.90
C GLU A 232 -21.69 -7.72 34.74
N ALA A 233 -21.20 -8.96 34.60
CA ALA A 233 -20.18 -9.33 33.62
C ALA A 233 -20.27 -10.80 33.18
N LEU A 234 -19.78 -11.07 31.96
CA LEU A 234 -19.70 -12.40 31.36
C LEU A 234 -18.26 -12.76 30.97
N LEU A 235 -17.90 -14.04 31.07
CA LEU A 235 -16.69 -14.64 30.53
C LEU A 235 -17.02 -15.28 29.17
N VAL A 236 -16.68 -14.58 28.10
CA VAL A 236 -17.05 -14.91 26.72
C VAL A 236 -15.81 -14.95 25.81
N SER A 237 -15.95 -15.34 24.54
CA SER A 237 -14.89 -15.06 23.57
C SER A 237 -14.96 -13.60 23.11
N ARG A 238 -13.83 -13.03 22.69
CA ARG A 238 -13.74 -11.63 22.24
C ARG A 238 -14.82 -11.28 21.19
N GLY A 239 -14.94 -12.07 20.13
CA GLY A 239 -15.91 -11.82 19.06
C GLY A 239 -17.38 -11.95 19.50
N MET A 240 -17.66 -12.68 20.60
CA MET A 240 -18.96 -12.67 21.24
C MET A 240 -19.15 -11.41 22.08
N GLY A 241 -18.12 -10.99 22.83
CA GLY A 241 -18.11 -9.75 23.60
C GLY A 241 -18.33 -8.50 22.74
N ASP A 242 -17.70 -8.43 21.57
CA ASP A 242 -17.88 -7.34 20.59
C ASP A 242 -19.33 -7.25 20.05
N SER A 243 -20.13 -8.31 20.17
CA SER A 243 -21.55 -8.32 19.78
C SER A 243 -22.52 -7.81 20.88
N LEU A 244 -22.01 -7.53 22.08
CA LEU A 244 -22.81 -7.09 23.23
C LEU A 244 -22.91 -5.55 23.26
N THR A 245 -23.93 -5.01 22.60
CA THR A 245 -24.05 -3.55 22.36
C THR A 245 -25.06 -2.82 23.25
N ASP A 246 -25.97 -3.52 23.93
CA ASP A 246 -27.01 -2.90 24.79
C ASP A 246 -27.08 -3.59 26.16
N PRO A 247 -26.52 -3.00 27.24
CA PRO A 247 -25.54 -1.91 27.19
C PRO A 247 -24.22 -2.39 26.56
N GLU A 248 -23.42 -1.47 26.02
CA GLU A 248 -22.14 -1.78 25.39
C GLU A 248 -21.18 -2.49 26.37
N ALA A 249 -20.53 -3.57 25.92
CA ALA A 249 -19.51 -4.26 26.70
C ALA A 249 -18.16 -3.52 26.69
N LYS A 250 -17.62 -3.29 27.89
CA LYS A 250 -16.20 -3.01 28.10
C LYS A 250 -15.46 -4.34 28.22
N LEU A 251 -14.70 -4.69 27.18
CA LEU A 251 -13.89 -5.91 27.18
C LEU A 251 -12.60 -5.71 28.00
N ILE A 252 -12.40 -6.59 28.98
CA ILE A 252 -11.21 -6.68 29.82
C ILE A 252 -10.51 -8.00 29.48
N VAL A 253 -9.23 -7.91 29.09
CA VAL A 253 -8.42 -9.08 28.77
C VAL A 253 -7.88 -9.66 30.09
N PRO A 254 -8.18 -10.92 30.42
CA PRO A 254 -7.55 -11.61 31.54
C PRO A 254 -6.08 -11.91 31.20
N PRO A 255 -5.13 -11.83 32.15
CA PRO A 255 -3.76 -12.25 31.89
C PRO A 255 -3.73 -13.78 31.92
N LEU A 256 -3.63 -14.40 30.74
CA LEU A 256 -3.62 -15.86 30.55
C LEU A 256 -2.76 -16.20 29.35
N GLU A 257 -1.71 -16.99 29.59
CA GLU A 257 -0.77 -17.47 28.58
C GLU A 257 -1.45 -17.99 27.31
N GLY A 258 -0.91 -17.62 26.15
CA GLY A 258 -1.33 -18.16 24.85
C GLY A 258 -2.58 -17.50 24.26
N GLN A 259 -2.87 -16.26 24.66
CA GLN A 259 -3.83 -15.40 23.96
C GLN A 259 -3.19 -14.69 22.77
N VAL A 260 -3.98 -14.42 21.74
CA VAL A 260 -3.52 -13.64 20.58
C VAL A 260 -3.24 -12.20 20.97
N ILE A 261 -4.07 -11.59 21.84
CA ILE A 261 -3.83 -10.22 22.32
C ILE A 261 -2.49 -10.10 23.08
N GLU A 262 -2.15 -11.09 23.91
CA GLU A 262 -0.88 -11.11 24.65
C GLU A 262 0.31 -11.27 23.70
N ALA A 263 0.21 -12.21 22.75
CA ALA A 263 1.25 -12.44 21.76
C ALA A 263 1.56 -11.19 20.89
N ILE A 264 0.57 -10.38 20.51
CA ILE A 264 0.85 -9.15 19.74
C ILE A 264 1.47 -8.01 20.56
N GLU A 265 1.45 -8.09 21.90
CA GLU A 265 2.13 -7.13 22.79
C GLU A 265 3.58 -7.59 23.09
N GLN A 266 3.78 -8.91 23.23
CA GLN A 266 5.08 -9.53 23.51
C GLN A 266 5.98 -9.66 22.26
N PHE A 267 5.40 -9.91 21.08
CA PHE A 267 6.17 -10.16 19.86
C PHE A 267 6.04 -9.02 18.84
N ASP A 268 7.05 -8.86 18.00
CA ASP A 268 7.11 -7.86 16.92
C ASP A 268 6.61 -8.43 15.59
N LYS A 269 6.84 -9.74 15.38
CA LYS A 269 6.29 -10.52 14.25
C LYS A 269 5.81 -11.88 14.73
N ILE A 270 4.71 -12.34 14.16
CA ILE A 270 4.17 -13.68 14.39
C ILE A 270 4.03 -14.39 13.03
N TYR A 271 4.56 -15.60 12.92
CA TYR A 271 4.39 -16.47 11.77
C TYR A 271 3.35 -17.54 12.09
N VAL A 272 2.34 -17.68 11.24
CA VAL A 272 1.39 -18.80 11.33
C VAL A 272 1.77 -19.83 10.27
N VAL A 273 2.27 -20.98 10.73
CA VAL A 273 2.77 -22.08 9.90
C VAL A 273 1.72 -23.18 9.84
N ARG A 274 1.07 -23.36 8.69
CA ARG A 274 0.18 -24.49 8.43
C ARG A 274 1.00 -25.66 7.87
N LEU A 275 0.90 -26.82 8.51
CA LEU A 275 1.49 -28.07 8.00
C LEU A 275 0.39 -29.01 7.53
N GLN A 276 0.44 -29.41 6.26
CA GLN A 276 -0.46 -30.40 5.68
C GLN A 276 0.36 -31.65 5.33
N THR A 277 0.51 -32.55 6.30
CA THR A 277 1.37 -33.75 6.20
C THR A 277 0.59 -35.01 5.82
N ARG A 278 -0.74 -34.99 5.88
CA ARG A 278 -1.62 -36.11 5.53
C ARG A 278 -2.11 -36.09 4.08
N VAL A 279 -1.75 -35.06 3.33
CA VAL A 279 -2.07 -34.87 1.90
C VAL A 279 -0.78 -35.08 1.10
N ALA A 280 -0.90 -35.51 -0.15
CA ALA A 280 0.23 -35.67 -1.08
C ALA A 280 0.04 -34.74 -2.29
N PRO A 281 1.02 -33.89 -2.65
CA PRO A 281 2.24 -33.61 -1.89
C PRO A 281 1.93 -32.98 -0.53
N ALA A 282 2.84 -33.16 0.43
CA ALA A 282 2.73 -32.51 1.72
C ALA A 282 3.18 -31.05 1.59
N THR A 283 2.53 -30.10 2.27
CA THR A 283 2.80 -28.66 2.11
C THR A 283 3.05 -27.95 3.43
N VAL A 284 3.92 -26.95 3.36
CA VAL A 284 4.10 -25.92 4.39
C VAL A 284 3.56 -24.61 3.83
N ASP A 285 2.61 -24.00 4.52
CA ASP A 285 2.14 -22.66 4.20
C ASP A 285 2.42 -21.70 5.35
N VAL A 286 3.01 -20.54 5.08
CA VAL A 286 3.39 -19.56 6.11
C VAL A 286 2.82 -18.19 5.78
N VAL A 287 2.25 -17.51 6.76
CA VAL A 287 1.90 -16.09 6.68
C VAL A 287 2.56 -15.32 7.81
N GLU A 288 3.09 -14.14 7.49
CA GLU A 288 3.63 -13.19 8.47
C GLU A 288 2.54 -12.23 8.96
N LEU A 289 2.51 -11.97 10.26
CA LEU A 289 1.80 -10.87 10.91
C LEU A 289 2.82 -9.89 11.51
N ASP A 290 2.81 -8.64 11.05
CA ASP A 290 3.46 -7.52 11.74
C ASP A 290 2.56 -7.02 12.87
N THR A 291 2.97 -7.18 14.12
CA THR A 291 2.07 -6.99 15.28
C THR A 291 1.75 -5.51 15.53
N LEU A 292 2.72 -4.62 15.31
CA LEU A 292 2.54 -3.18 15.46
C LEU A 292 1.51 -2.65 14.45
N MET A 293 1.57 -3.10 13.19
CA MET A 293 0.66 -2.66 12.14
C MET A 293 -0.58 -3.54 11.96
N GLN A 294 -0.66 -4.67 12.69
CA GLN A 294 -1.66 -5.74 12.52
C GLN A 294 -1.84 -6.16 11.05
N TYR A 295 -0.75 -6.10 10.30
CA TYR A 295 -0.73 -6.31 8.85
C TYR A 295 -0.25 -7.71 8.52
N PHE A 296 -1.02 -8.44 7.73
CA PHE A 296 -0.64 -9.76 7.22
C PHE A 296 0.03 -9.62 5.85
N GLY A 297 1.15 -10.32 5.66
CA GLY A 297 1.77 -10.50 4.35
C GLY A 297 1.00 -11.50 3.48
N ASP A 298 1.48 -11.75 2.26
CA ASP A 298 0.94 -12.85 1.45
C ASP A 298 1.37 -14.21 2.01
N VAL A 299 0.57 -15.24 1.72
CA VAL A 299 0.90 -16.62 2.07
C VAL A 299 2.07 -17.12 1.21
N VAL A 300 3.03 -17.74 1.88
CA VAL A 300 4.15 -18.48 1.29
C VAL A 300 3.76 -19.93 1.19
N HIS A 301 3.79 -20.49 -0.02
CA HIS A 301 3.55 -21.91 -0.27
C HIS A 301 4.88 -22.61 -0.55
N HIS A 302 5.16 -23.73 0.14
CA HIS A 302 6.33 -24.56 -0.10
C HIS A 302 5.93 -26.05 -0.08
N GLU A 303 6.20 -26.78 -1.16
CA GLU A 303 5.99 -28.23 -1.23
C GLU A 303 7.12 -28.95 -0.48
N MET A 304 6.78 -29.98 0.29
CA MET A 304 7.75 -30.81 1.00
C MET A 304 8.15 -32.02 0.16
N ILE A 305 9.46 -32.20 -0.03
CA ILE A 305 10.03 -33.34 -0.76
C ILE A 305 9.95 -34.62 0.08
N SER A 306 10.20 -34.51 1.39
CA SER A 306 10.21 -35.63 2.33
C SER A 306 9.68 -35.20 3.71
N PRO A 307 9.00 -36.08 4.47
CA PRO A 307 8.68 -35.85 5.88
C PRO A 307 9.90 -35.68 6.80
N SER A 308 11.11 -36.05 6.37
CA SER A 308 12.35 -35.72 7.10
C SER A 308 12.70 -34.23 7.04
N ASP A 309 12.16 -33.52 6.06
CA ASP A 309 12.62 -32.19 5.67
C ASP A 309 11.68 -31.09 6.18
N ILE A 310 10.80 -31.41 7.14
CA ILE A 310 9.76 -30.50 7.64
C ILE A 310 10.39 -29.24 8.25
N ALA A 311 11.34 -29.38 9.16
CA ALA A 311 12.02 -28.23 9.80
C ALA A 311 12.73 -27.33 8.78
N MET A 312 13.41 -27.92 7.78
CA MET A 312 14.04 -27.18 6.69
C MET A 312 12.99 -26.46 5.83
N SER A 313 11.89 -27.13 5.48
CA SER A 313 10.81 -26.57 4.65
C SER A 313 10.10 -25.41 5.35
N ILE A 314 9.88 -25.51 6.67
CA ILE A 314 9.39 -24.40 7.51
C ILE A 314 10.41 -23.27 7.52
N GLY A 315 11.69 -23.58 7.73
CA GLY A 315 12.75 -22.58 7.74
C GLY A 315 12.87 -21.80 6.43
N ILE A 316 12.75 -22.47 5.28
CA ILE A 316 12.69 -21.83 3.96
C ILE A 316 11.44 -20.94 3.86
N ALA A 317 10.26 -21.49 4.15
CA ALA A 317 9.00 -20.75 4.02
C ALA A 317 8.91 -19.53 4.96
N VAL A 318 9.46 -19.61 6.19
CA VAL A 318 9.56 -18.51 7.14
C VAL A 318 10.58 -17.45 6.68
N ARG A 319 11.77 -17.86 6.22
CA ARG A 319 12.77 -16.94 5.62
C ARG A 319 12.19 -16.18 4.42
N ASP A 320 11.42 -16.89 3.60
CA ASP A 320 10.76 -16.31 2.43
C ASP A 320 9.60 -15.42 2.84
N ALA A 321 8.84 -15.74 3.88
CA ALA A 321 7.79 -14.88 4.42
C ALA A 321 8.36 -13.57 4.97
N PHE A 322 9.55 -13.63 5.58
CA PHE A 322 10.14 -12.50 6.29
C PHE A 322 10.23 -11.24 5.45
N SER A 323 9.60 -10.18 5.97
CA SER A 323 9.55 -8.85 5.41
C SER A 323 10.18 -7.83 6.37
N PRO A 324 11.39 -7.29 6.05
CA PRO A 324 12.04 -6.24 6.84
C PRO A 324 11.17 -4.99 7.01
N VAL A 325 11.36 -4.32 8.15
CA VAL A 325 10.57 -3.17 8.58
C VAL A 325 11.45 -1.93 8.66
N VAL A 326 10.98 -0.85 8.06
CA VAL A 326 11.61 0.48 8.08
C VAL A 326 10.77 1.41 8.92
N ARG A 327 11.36 2.09 9.91
CA ARG A 327 10.70 3.22 10.57
C ARG A 327 10.93 4.48 9.76
N ILE A 328 9.85 5.12 9.31
CA ILE A 328 9.92 6.35 8.51
C ILE A 328 10.09 7.53 9.47
N ASP A 329 11.33 8.03 9.56
CA ASP A 329 11.72 9.08 10.51
C ASP A 329 11.56 10.50 9.95
N ASP A 330 11.69 10.66 8.62
CA ASP A 330 11.35 11.87 7.86
C ASP A 330 10.49 11.52 6.64
N ALA A 331 9.53 12.39 6.32
CA ALA A 331 8.57 12.22 5.24
C ALA A 331 8.36 13.55 4.49
N GLY A 332 8.92 13.61 3.29
CA GLY A 332 8.66 14.64 2.29
C GLY A 332 7.30 14.46 1.59
N ARG A 333 7.06 15.29 0.58
CA ARG A 333 5.82 15.23 -0.22
C ARG A 333 5.81 14.05 -1.20
N SER A 334 6.98 13.69 -1.71
CA SER A 334 7.21 12.64 -2.72
C SER A 334 8.44 11.79 -2.42
N SER A 335 8.98 11.89 -1.20
CA SER A 335 10.14 11.14 -0.73
C SER A 335 10.02 10.85 0.77
N ALA A 336 10.78 9.88 1.26
CA ALA A 336 10.85 9.50 2.67
C ALA A 336 12.25 9.00 3.00
N VAL A 337 12.66 9.18 4.26
CA VAL A 337 13.89 8.60 4.81
C VAL A 337 13.53 7.79 6.04
N GLY A 338 14.08 6.58 6.12
CA GLY A 338 13.78 5.68 7.23
C GLY A 338 14.92 4.77 7.60
N LEU A 339 14.84 4.25 8.82
CA LEU A 339 15.84 3.38 9.44
C LEU A 339 15.34 1.93 9.42
N VAL A 340 16.16 1.00 8.94
CA VAL A 340 15.82 -0.43 8.85
C VAL A 340 16.04 -1.09 10.22
N ARG A 341 15.04 -1.80 10.75
CA ARG A 341 15.16 -2.47 12.06
C ARG A 341 16.23 -3.54 12.04
N ALA A 342 16.98 -3.68 13.14
CA ALA A 342 18.02 -4.70 13.34
C ALA A 342 19.15 -4.74 12.27
N ALA A 343 19.20 -3.81 11.33
CA ALA A 343 20.15 -3.86 10.22
C ALA A 343 21.62 -3.70 10.65
N GLY A 344 21.89 -3.06 11.79
CA GLY A 344 23.23 -2.96 12.38
C GLY A 344 23.68 -4.21 13.14
N LEU A 345 22.79 -5.20 13.33
CA LEU A 345 23.12 -6.51 13.91
C LEU A 345 23.42 -7.56 12.83
N ALA A 346 23.10 -7.31 11.56
CA ALA A 346 23.42 -8.21 10.46
C ALA A 346 24.79 -7.89 9.88
N LEU A 347 25.69 -8.86 9.99
CA LEU A 347 27.06 -8.79 9.45
C LEU A 347 27.18 -9.44 8.07
N ASP A 348 26.22 -10.27 7.68
CA ASP A 348 26.16 -10.93 6.36
C ASP A 348 25.47 -10.01 5.32
N PRO A 349 26.17 -9.57 4.26
CA PRO A 349 25.59 -8.74 3.19
C PRO A 349 24.39 -9.35 2.47
N ASP A 350 24.24 -10.68 2.48
CA ASP A 350 23.11 -11.42 1.91
C ASP A 350 22.02 -11.75 2.94
N SER A 351 22.14 -11.26 4.18
CA SER A 351 21.10 -11.36 5.20
C SER A 351 19.77 -10.80 4.68
N PRO A 352 18.65 -11.52 4.88
CA PRO A 352 17.33 -11.08 4.40
C PRO A 352 16.83 -9.79 5.07
N ILE A 353 17.50 -9.31 6.14
CA ILE A 353 17.19 -8.01 6.75
C ILE A 353 17.51 -6.82 5.84
N HIS A 354 18.53 -6.96 4.99
CA HIS A 354 19.04 -5.84 4.22
C HIS A 354 18.11 -5.49 3.06
N LEU A 355 17.72 -4.23 3.01
CA LEU A 355 17.09 -3.65 1.83
C LEU A 355 18.14 -3.31 0.77
N ARG A 356 17.71 -3.40 -0.49
CA ARG A 356 18.52 -3.10 -1.68
C ARG A 356 17.87 -1.97 -2.49
N VAL A 357 18.70 -1.21 -3.21
CA VAL A 357 18.20 -0.20 -4.15
C VAL A 357 17.34 -0.89 -5.22
N GLY A 358 16.22 -0.29 -5.56
CA GLY A 358 15.21 -0.85 -6.46
C GLY A 358 14.10 -1.65 -5.77
N GLU A 359 14.22 -1.98 -4.48
CA GLU A 359 13.16 -2.69 -3.75
C GLU A 359 11.97 -1.76 -3.41
N VAL A 360 10.80 -2.36 -3.19
CA VAL A 360 9.55 -1.63 -2.91
C VAL A 360 9.01 -2.00 -1.53
N LEU A 361 8.46 -1.02 -0.82
CA LEU A 361 7.79 -1.20 0.46
C LEU A 361 6.35 -0.68 0.42
N VAL A 362 5.47 -1.34 1.16
CA VAL A 362 4.12 -0.80 1.46
C VAL A 362 4.23 0.18 2.63
N PRO A 363 3.77 1.44 2.46
CA PRO A 363 3.69 2.41 3.55
C PRO A 363 2.48 2.10 4.44
N LEU A 364 2.76 1.80 5.72
CA LEU A 364 1.81 1.49 6.77
C LEU A 364 1.73 2.66 7.76
N VAL A 365 0.52 3.06 8.16
CA VAL A 365 0.30 4.16 9.12
C VAL A 365 -0.63 3.73 10.25
N ARG A 366 -0.12 3.82 11.48
CA ARG A 366 -0.89 3.61 12.71
C ARG A 366 -1.02 4.91 13.49
N LYS A 367 -2.24 5.24 13.93
CA LYS A 367 -2.54 6.37 14.81
C LYS A 367 -3.27 5.86 16.04
N ASP A 368 -2.74 6.14 17.21
CA ASP A 368 -3.28 5.60 18.46
C ASP A 368 -4.08 6.63 19.26
N ASP A 369 -5.04 6.16 20.05
CA ASP A 369 -5.77 6.93 21.05
C ASP A 369 -4.86 7.30 22.25
N ARG A 370 -5.42 7.82 23.35
CA ARG A 370 -4.62 8.15 24.55
C ARG A 370 -4.17 6.92 25.35
N ASN A 371 -4.72 5.75 25.04
CA ASN A 371 -4.53 4.47 25.72
C ASN A 371 -3.70 3.48 24.87
N GLY A 372 -3.12 3.92 23.75
CA GLY A 372 -2.36 3.07 22.82
C GLY A 372 -3.20 2.23 21.86
N ARG A 373 -4.53 2.41 21.83
CA ARG A 373 -5.42 1.64 20.94
C ARG A 373 -5.47 2.27 19.54
N PRO A 374 -5.39 1.50 18.45
CA PRO A 374 -5.42 2.05 17.10
C PRO A 374 -6.76 2.69 16.75
N LEU A 375 -6.73 3.96 16.32
CA LEU A 375 -7.83 4.73 15.72
C LEU A 375 -7.82 4.68 14.19
N THR A 376 -6.64 4.45 13.60
CA THR A 376 -6.43 4.27 12.17
C THR A 376 -5.22 3.37 12.02
N LEU A 377 -5.31 2.36 11.16
CA LEU A 377 -4.35 1.29 11.03
C LEU A 377 -4.31 0.77 9.60
N GLY A 378 -3.16 0.23 9.18
CA GLY A 378 -3.02 -0.47 7.90
C GLY A 378 -2.29 0.33 6.80
N PRO A 379 -2.29 -0.21 5.57
CA PRO A 379 -1.58 0.37 4.43
C PRO A 379 -2.27 1.61 3.88
N LEU A 380 -1.50 2.49 3.26
CA LEU A 380 -2.06 3.58 2.46
C LEU A 380 -2.49 3.06 1.07
N ASP A 381 -3.79 3.14 0.79
CA ASP A 381 -4.38 2.79 -0.52
C ASP A 381 -3.58 3.35 -1.70
N PHE A 382 -3.20 2.47 -2.63
CA PHE A 382 -2.47 2.82 -3.86
C PHE A 382 -1.24 3.70 -3.59
N ALA A 383 -0.43 3.31 -2.62
CA ALA A 383 0.83 3.98 -2.32
C ALA A 383 1.99 2.99 -2.17
N SER A 384 3.18 3.42 -2.54
CA SER A 384 4.38 2.59 -2.53
C SER A 384 5.61 3.45 -2.27
N LEU A 385 6.59 2.88 -1.58
CA LEU A 385 7.90 3.46 -1.34
C LEU A 385 8.94 2.69 -2.18
N TYR A 386 9.66 3.37 -3.06
CA TYR A 386 10.68 2.78 -3.92
C TYR A 386 12.07 3.16 -3.39
N VAL A 387 12.92 2.19 -3.04
CA VAL A 387 14.26 2.47 -2.47
C VAL A 387 15.20 2.99 -3.55
N THR A 388 15.63 4.25 -3.42
CA THR A 388 16.53 4.93 -4.36
C THR A 388 17.98 4.95 -3.88
N GLU A 389 18.21 5.11 -2.57
CA GLU A 389 19.54 5.11 -1.96
C GLU A 389 19.56 4.32 -0.66
N LYS A 390 20.70 3.72 -0.32
CA LYS A 390 21.00 3.09 0.96
C LYS A 390 22.21 3.77 1.59
N ASP A 391 22.12 4.12 2.86
CA ASP A 391 23.17 4.76 3.65
C ASP A 391 23.27 4.05 5.00
N GLU A 392 24.26 3.16 5.14
CA GLU A 392 24.42 2.18 6.22
C GLU A 392 23.12 1.41 6.56
N HIS A 393 22.49 1.73 7.69
CA HIS A 393 21.26 1.12 8.19
C HIS A 393 19.99 1.88 7.77
N SER A 394 20.14 3.00 7.05
CA SER A 394 19.06 3.85 6.58
C SER A 394 18.84 3.73 5.07
N VAL A 395 17.63 4.06 4.64
CA VAL A 395 17.23 4.07 3.22
C VAL A 395 16.49 5.35 2.88
N LYS A 396 16.80 5.90 1.71
CA LYS A 396 16.01 6.95 1.07
C LYS A 396 15.09 6.31 0.04
N MET A 397 13.85 6.80 -0.01
CA MET A 397 12.79 6.21 -0.81
C MET A 397 11.99 7.31 -1.51
N ASP A 398 11.61 7.08 -2.75
CA ASP A 398 10.59 7.88 -3.42
C ASP A 398 9.19 7.37 -3.10
N PHE A 399 8.28 8.31 -2.83
CA PHE A 399 6.91 8.05 -2.41
C PHE A 399 5.94 8.28 -3.57
N TYR A 400 5.48 7.19 -4.17
CA TYR A 400 4.44 7.19 -5.19
C TYR A 400 3.08 6.95 -4.54
N THR A 401 2.10 7.82 -4.83
CA THR A 401 0.73 7.71 -4.32
C THR A 401 -0.30 8.02 -5.41
N GLY A 402 -1.38 7.23 -5.40
CA GLY A 402 -2.52 7.39 -6.30
C GLY A 402 -3.53 8.45 -5.86
N ARG A 403 -3.51 8.83 -4.58
CA ARG A 403 -4.43 9.81 -3.98
C ARG A 403 -3.63 11.00 -3.42
N MET A 404 -4.31 12.08 -3.04
CA MET A 404 -3.69 13.17 -2.27
C MET A 404 -3.45 12.81 -0.78
N THR A 405 -3.10 11.55 -0.51
CA THR A 405 -2.61 11.10 0.79
C THR A 405 -1.15 11.49 0.96
N THR A 406 -0.74 11.82 2.18
CA THR A 406 0.64 12.19 2.48
C THR A 406 1.18 11.35 3.64
N LEU A 407 2.41 10.87 3.51
CA LEU A 407 3.20 10.40 4.67
C LEU A 407 3.60 11.54 5.61
N GLN A 408 3.40 12.80 5.20
CA GLN A 408 3.68 13.99 6.00
C GLN A 408 2.73 14.14 7.18
N GLY A 409 3.24 14.73 8.26
CA GLY A 409 2.48 15.06 9.45
C GLY A 409 3.40 15.28 10.65
N ARG A 410 2.86 15.86 11.74
CA ARG A 410 3.61 16.10 12.97
C ARG A 410 4.18 14.80 13.55
N LYS A 411 5.47 14.77 13.89
CA LYS A 411 6.11 13.67 14.62
C LYS A 411 5.55 13.65 16.05
N ASN A 412 5.05 12.49 16.48
CA ASN A 412 4.37 12.28 17.75
C ASN A 412 4.40 10.78 18.08
N ASN A 413 4.60 10.43 19.34
CA ASN A 413 4.69 9.04 19.83
C ASN A 413 3.40 8.23 19.58
N ARG A 414 2.28 8.88 19.27
CA ARG A 414 0.98 8.27 18.92
C ARG A 414 0.76 8.11 17.41
N THR A 415 1.79 8.24 16.58
CA THR A 415 1.68 8.08 15.13
C THR A 415 2.90 7.38 14.57
N HIS A 416 2.73 6.09 14.25
CA HIS A 416 3.77 5.25 13.69
C HIS A 416 3.63 5.26 12.16
N ARG A 417 4.77 5.40 11.47
CA ARG A 417 4.86 5.32 10.01
C ARG A 417 5.95 4.33 9.69
N MET A 418 5.57 3.22 9.08
CA MET A 418 6.49 2.13 8.78
C MET A 418 6.42 1.80 7.30
N GLY A 419 7.53 1.33 6.73
CA GLY A 419 7.55 0.63 5.45
C GLY A 419 7.77 -0.85 5.71
N LEU A 420 6.98 -1.73 5.09
CA LEU A 420 7.23 -3.17 5.08
C LEU A 420 7.64 -3.59 3.67
N ARG A 421 8.75 -4.32 3.52
CA ARG A 421 9.23 -4.80 2.22
C ARG A 421 8.18 -5.66 1.51
N LEU A 422 7.95 -5.39 0.23
CA LEU A 422 7.12 -6.22 -0.65
C LEU A 422 7.97 -7.26 -1.37
N LYS A 423 7.41 -8.46 -1.56
CA LYS A 423 8.11 -9.63 -2.16
C LYS A 423 7.19 -10.28 -3.20
N PRO A 424 6.97 -9.64 -4.37
CA PRO A 424 5.98 -10.07 -5.35
C PRO A 424 6.31 -11.41 -6.02
N ARG A 425 5.50 -12.43 -5.76
CA ARG A 425 5.78 -13.83 -6.15
C ARG A 425 5.17 -14.24 -7.48
N ARG A 426 4.00 -13.71 -7.81
CA ARG A 426 3.25 -14.07 -9.03
C ARG A 426 3.77 -13.28 -10.22
N ASP A 427 3.45 -13.68 -11.45
CA ASP A 427 3.91 -12.93 -12.65
C ASP A 427 3.02 -11.74 -13.02
N SER A 428 1.80 -11.72 -12.48
CA SER A 428 0.85 -10.62 -12.65
C SER A 428 -0.03 -10.40 -11.42
N THR A 429 -0.68 -9.24 -11.37
CA THR A 429 -1.78 -8.92 -10.46
C THR A 429 -3.01 -8.57 -11.28
N MET A 430 -4.16 -9.17 -10.97
CA MET A 430 -5.42 -8.76 -11.58
C MET A 430 -5.85 -7.41 -11.00
N LEU A 431 -6.00 -6.38 -11.84
CA LEU A 431 -6.58 -5.10 -11.43
C LEU A 431 -8.04 -5.05 -11.86
N ARG A 432 -8.95 -4.75 -10.92
CA ARG A 432 -10.39 -4.50 -11.20
C ARG A 432 -10.76 -3.06 -10.91
N LEU A 433 -11.38 -2.38 -11.86
CA LEU A 433 -11.90 -1.03 -11.75
C LEU A 433 -13.43 -1.07 -11.60
N HIS A 434 -13.97 -0.36 -10.60
CA HIS A 434 -15.42 -0.19 -10.46
C HIS A 434 -15.80 1.26 -10.10
N ALA A 435 -17.07 1.59 -10.32
CA ALA A 435 -17.63 2.89 -10.01
C ALA A 435 -17.67 3.16 -8.49
N LYS A 436 -17.49 4.44 -8.13
CA LYS A 436 -17.27 4.85 -6.75
C LYS A 436 -18.40 4.44 -5.81
N GLY A 437 -18.07 3.64 -4.79
CA GLY A 437 -19.01 3.13 -3.80
C GLY A 437 -19.99 2.08 -4.34
N LYS A 438 -19.72 1.53 -5.52
CA LYS A 438 -20.58 0.56 -6.21
C LYS A 438 -19.76 -0.64 -6.76
N PRO A 439 -19.42 -1.63 -5.91
CA PRO A 439 -18.54 -2.75 -6.30
C PRO A 439 -19.04 -3.64 -7.46
N ASN A 440 -20.33 -3.53 -7.80
CA ASN A 440 -21.01 -4.29 -8.85
C ASN A 440 -21.18 -3.51 -10.17
N GLU A 441 -20.73 -2.24 -10.25
CA GLU A 441 -20.73 -1.45 -11.49
C GLU A 441 -19.29 -1.38 -12.03
N PRO A 442 -18.86 -2.31 -12.91
CA PRO A 442 -17.51 -2.34 -13.45
C PRO A 442 -17.26 -1.17 -14.42
N LEU A 443 -16.01 -0.71 -14.48
CA LEU A 443 -15.58 0.33 -15.42
C LEU A 443 -14.96 -0.31 -16.67
N ILE A 444 -15.81 -0.52 -17.68
CA ILE A 444 -15.53 -1.29 -18.90
C ILE A 444 -14.80 -0.44 -19.95
N GLY A 445 -13.78 -0.99 -20.61
CA GLY A 445 -13.07 -0.34 -21.73
C GLY A 445 -12.16 0.82 -21.35
N TYR A 446 -11.88 1.01 -20.05
CA TYR A 446 -10.97 2.05 -19.54
C TYR A 446 -9.54 1.71 -19.93
N GLU A 447 -8.78 2.70 -20.39
CA GLU A 447 -7.40 2.52 -20.86
C GLU A 447 -6.40 2.67 -19.71
N LEU A 448 -5.40 1.79 -19.66
CA LEU A 448 -4.32 1.86 -18.70
C LEU A 448 -2.99 2.12 -19.41
N TYR A 449 -2.27 3.11 -18.89
CA TYR A 449 -0.94 3.49 -19.37
C TYR A 449 0.05 3.39 -18.21
N ASP A 450 1.18 2.74 -18.39
CA ASP A 450 2.27 2.75 -17.42
C ASP A 450 3.14 3.98 -17.68
N LYS A 451 3.26 4.86 -16.67
CA LYS A 451 4.14 6.02 -16.75
C LYS A 451 5.53 5.62 -16.29
N GLU A 452 6.57 6.07 -16.99
CA GLU A 452 7.93 5.93 -16.46
C GLU A 452 8.10 6.67 -15.12
N LEU A 453 8.90 6.10 -14.21
CA LEU A 453 9.14 6.68 -12.89
C LEU A 453 9.91 8.00 -13.02
N ASP A 454 10.99 7.99 -13.81
CA ASP A 454 11.93 9.11 -13.97
C ASP A 454 11.56 10.09 -15.10
N SER A 455 10.65 9.69 -16.01
CA SER A 455 10.29 10.47 -17.20
C SER A 455 8.80 10.82 -17.26
N THR A 456 8.37 11.51 -18.32
CA THR A 456 6.96 11.81 -18.60
C THR A 456 6.33 10.88 -19.64
N SER A 457 7.08 9.89 -20.15
CA SER A 457 6.58 8.93 -21.13
C SER A 457 5.42 8.10 -20.54
N MET A 458 4.55 7.60 -21.41
CA MET A 458 3.44 6.72 -21.07
C MET A 458 3.34 5.62 -22.11
N THR A 459 3.54 4.37 -21.70
CA THR A 459 3.34 3.18 -22.54
C THR A 459 1.93 2.64 -22.33
N PHE A 460 1.23 2.29 -23.40
CA PHE A 460 -0.10 1.68 -23.30
C PHE A 460 0.05 0.23 -22.80
N VAL A 461 -0.72 -0.13 -21.76
CA VAL A 461 -0.71 -1.48 -21.16
C VAL A 461 -1.90 -2.31 -21.67
N GLY A 462 -3.09 -1.71 -21.72
CA GLY A 462 -4.30 -2.43 -22.11
C GLY A 462 -5.58 -1.65 -21.82
N ARG A 463 -6.72 -2.33 -22.04
CA ARG A 463 -8.06 -1.85 -21.70
C ARG A 463 -8.76 -2.84 -20.78
N THR A 464 -9.57 -2.34 -19.85
CA THR A 464 -10.38 -3.22 -19.00
C THR A 464 -11.46 -3.97 -19.78
N ASP A 465 -11.70 -5.21 -19.36
CA ASP A 465 -12.73 -6.08 -19.90
C ASP A 465 -14.15 -5.70 -19.44
N TRP A 466 -15.13 -6.57 -19.74
CA TRP A 466 -16.54 -6.40 -19.41
C TRP A 466 -16.86 -6.44 -17.90
N ASP A 467 -15.96 -6.95 -17.05
CA ASP A 467 -16.06 -6.88 -15.58
C ASP A 467 -15.06 -5.88 -14.98
N GLY A 468 -14.53 -4.97 -15.83
CA GLY A 468 -13.63 -3.90 -15.43
C GLY A 468 -12.22 -4.39 -15.09
N ARG A 469 -11.81 -5.58 -15.55
CA ARG A 469 -10.55 -6.23 -15.19
C ARG A 469 -9.45 -6.06 -16.23
N LEU A 470 -8.20 -6.00 -15.78
CA LEU A 470 -7.00 -6.11 -16.61
C LEU A 470 -5.91 -6.85 -15.82
N PRO A 471 -5.28 -7.91 -16.37
CA PRO A 471 -4.06 -8.47 -15.79
C PRO A 471 -2.91 -7.47 -15.96
N VAL A 472 -2.26 -7.11 -14.86
CA VAL A 472 -1.07 -6.25 -14.84
C VAL A 472 0.14 -7.13 -14.63
N GLU A 473 0.91 -7.35 -15.69
CA GLU A 473 2.12 -8.18 -15.70
C GLU A 473 3.34 -7.45 -15.10
N LYS A 474 4.31 -8.20 -14.60
CA LYS A 474 5.65 -7.68 -14.23
C LYS A 474 6.36 -7.03 -15.43
N ILE A 475 7.32 -6.17 -15.12
CA ILE A 475 8.35 -5.61 -16.01
C ILE A 475 9.68 -5.60 -15.26
N ASP A 476 10.76 -5.21 -15.93
CA ASP A 476 12.12 -5.15 -15.39
C ASP A 476 12.25 -4.34 -14.08
N ARG A 477 11.33 -3.39 -13.84
CA ARG A 477 11.18 -2.68 -12.56
C ARG A 477 10.02 -3.25 -11.73
N PRO A 478 10.15 -3.34 -10.39
CA PRO A 478 9.12 -3.95 -9.55
C PRO A 478 7.87 -3.08 -9.33
N LEU A 479 7.90 -1.78 -9.67
CA LEU A 479 6.78 -0.85 -9.51
C LEU A 479 6.29 -0.34 -10.88
N ARG A 480 4.99 -0.48 -11.15
CA ARG A 480 4.30 0.23 -12.24
C ARG A 480 3.52 1.42 -11.70
N LEU A 481 3.54 2.53 -12.41
CA LEU A 481 2.75 3.71 -12.08
C LEU A 481 1.64 3.88 -13.11
N LEU A 482 0.53 3.17 -12.90
CA LEU A 482 -0.54 3.10 -13.88
C LEU A 482 -1.40 4.37 -13.85
N TYR A 483 -1.64 4.94 -15.01
CA TYR A 483 -2.56 6.04 -15.26
C TYR A 483 -3.81 5.47 -15.92
N VAL A 484 -4.92 5.52 -15.19
CA VAL A 484 -6.24 5.12 -15.71
C VAL A 484 -6.81 6.30 -16.50
N LYS A 485 -7.11 6.07 -17.78
CA LYS A 485 -7.74 7.03 -18.68
C LYS A 485 -9.09 6.54 -19.19
N ASN A 486 -9.95 7.49 -19.51
CA ASN A 486 -11.15 7.27 -20.31
C ASN A 486 -11.26 8.44 -21.32
N GLY A 487 -11.24 8.16 -22.62
CA GLY A 487 -11.08 9.20 -23.65
C GLY A 487 -9.88 10.11 -23.38
N GLY A 488 -10.06 11.42 -23.51
CA GLY A 488 -9.01 12.42 -23.27
C GLY A 488 -8.71 12.77 -21.79
N ALA A 489 -9.22 12.02 -20.81
CA ALA A 489 -9.05 12.33 -19.39
C ALA A 489 -8.31 11.24 -18.60
N ILE A 490 -7.38 11.66 -17.73
CA ILE A 490 -6.80 10.82 -16.67
C ILE A 490 -7.72 10.90 -15.45
N LEU A 491 -8.17 9.76 -14.96
CA LEU A 491 -9.11 9.64 -13.84
C LEU A 491 -8.43 9.23 -12.54
N ALA A 492 -7.40 8.39 -12.62
CA ALA A 492 -6.65 7.93 -11.46
C ALA A 492 -5.18 7.67 -11.79
N ARG A 493 -4.37 7.64 -10.73
CA ARG A 493 -3.01 7.10 -10.72
C ARG A 493 -3.01 5.94 -9.74
N LEU A 494 -2.42 4.81 -10.10
CA LEU A 494 -2.39 3.59 -9.30
C LEU A 494 -0.95 3.05 -9.33
N PRO A 495 -0.11 3.38 -8.34
CA PRO A 495 1.11 2.63 -8.03
C PRO A 495 0.71 1.18 -7.71
N ILE A 496 1.24 0.22 -8.47
CA ILE A 496 1.00 -1.22 -8.29
C ILE A 496 2.33 -1.94 -8.44
N VAL A 497 2.60 -2.87 -7.51
CA VAL A 497 3.69 -3.84 -7.59
C VAL A 497 3.12 -5.12 -8.21
N PRO A 498 3.38 -5.42 -9.49
CA PRO A 498 2.77 -6.57 -10.15
C PRO A 498 3.23 -7.88 -9.51
N GLY A 499 2.28 -8.77 -9.25
CA GLY A 499 2.54 -10.06 -8.63
C GLY A 499 2.58 -10.07 -7.10
N GLN A 500 2.37 -8.92 -6.45
CA GLN A 500 2.24 -8.82 -5.00
C GLN A 500 0.95 -9.50 -4.55
N HIS A 501 -0.21 -9.00 -4.96
CA HIS A 501 -1.52 -9.60 -4.66
C HIS A 501 -2.15 -10.25 -5.89
N ASP A 502 -3.03 -11.24 -5.70
CA ASP A 502 -3.82 -11.85 -6.80
C ASP A 502 -4.76 -10.84 -7.46
N LEU A 503 -5.47 -10.06 -6.64
CA LEU A 503 -6.49 -9.10 -7.05
C LEU A 503 -6.30 -7.78 -6.30
N VAL A 504 -6.24 -6.68 -7.05
CA VAL A 504 -6.29 -5.30 -6.53
C VAL A 504 -7.53 -4.62 -7.10
N VAL A 505 -8.26 -3.90 -6.25
CA VAL A 505 -9.55 -3.28 -6.61
C VAL A 505 -9.45 -1.76 -6.45
N ALA A 506 -9.74 -1.02 -7.51
CA ALA A 506 -9.72 0.44 -7.52
C ALA A 506 -11.13 1.04 -7.61
N ASP A 507 -11.52 1.72 -6.54
CA ASP A 507 -12.76 2.49 -6.40
C ASP A 507 -12.61 3.88 -7.07
N LEU A 508 -13.14 4.03 -8.29
CA LEU A 508 -12.93 5.22 -9.13
C LEU A 508 -14.23 5.96 -9.43
N ALA A 509 -14.15 7.28 -9.62
CA ALA A 509 -15.30 8.05 -10.12
C ALA A 509 -15.60 7.64 -11.57
N GLY A 510 -16.83 7.16 -11.81
CA GLY A 510 -17.35 6.94 -13.17
C GLY A 510 -17.40 8.24 -13.97
N ASP A 511 -17.22 8.15 -15.28
CA ASP A 511 -16.95 9.31 -16.15
C ASP A 511 -17.77 9.33 -17.45
N ASP A 512 -18.73 8.41 -17.57
CA ASP A 512 -19.46 8.11 -18.81
C ASP A 512 -20.17 9.33 -19.39
N MET A 513 -20.74 10.19 -18.55
CA MET A 513 -21.41 11.43 -19.00
C MET A 513 -20.42 12.44 -19.61
N ARG A 514 -19.18 12.50 -19.12
CA ARG A 514 -18.13 13.34 -19.72
C ARG A 514 -17.61 12.71 -21.01
N LEU A 515 -17.48 11.38 -21.05
CA LEU A 515 -17.10 10.66 -22.28
C LEU A 515 -18.15 10.85 -23.40
N GLN A 516 -19.45 10.76 -23.07
CA GLN A 516 -20.53 11.03 -24.02
C GLN A 516 -20.52 12.48 -24.50
N ALA A 517 -20.22 13.44 -23.63
CA ALA A 517 -20.03 14.83 -24.01
C ALA A 517 -18.82 15.02 -24.95
N GLU A 518 -17.69 14.35 -24.67
CA GLU A 518 -16.50 14.36 -25.54
C GLU A 518 -16.81 13.75 -26.92
N ALA A 519 -17.52 12.62 -26.98
CA ALA A 519 -17.94 11.99 -28.22
C ALA A 519 -18.90 12.86 -29.05
N TYR A 520 -19.88 13.50 -28.40
CA TYR A 520 -20.76 14.47 -29.04
C TYR A 520 -19.97 15.66 -29.61
N ILE A 521 -19.04 16.23 -28.83
CA ILE A 521 -18.21 17.36 -29.27
C ILE A 521 -17.31 16.98 -30.45
N ARG A 522 -16.66 15.81 -30.45
CA ARG A 522 -15.89 15.33 -31.62
C ARG A 522 -16.78 15.16 -32.86
N GLY A 523 -18.01 14.67 -32.69
CA GLY A 523 -19.01 14.59 -33.77
C GLY A 523 -19.36 15.96 -34.35
N VAL A 524 -19.58 16.97 -33.49
CA VAL A 524 -19.84 18.36 -33.91
C VAL A 524 -18.61 18.97 -34.59
N GLN A 525 -17.39 18.73 -34.08
CA GLN A 525 -16.14 19.21 -34.69
C GLN A 525 -15.94 18.66 -36.11
N ASN A 526 -16.18 17.36 -36.32
CA ASN A 526 -16.14 16.77 -37.66
C ASN A 526 -17.21 17.38 -38.59
N ALA A 527 -18.44 17.54 -38.10
CA ALA A 527 -19.51 18.17 -38.88
C ALA A 527 -19.21 19.64 -39.24
N ILE A 528 -18.47 20.38 -38.41
CA ILE A 528 -17.98 21.73 -38.74
C ILE A 528 -16.96 21.66 -39.89
N VAL A 529 -16.01 20.71 -39.85
CA VAL A 529 -15.02 20.53 -40.93
C VAL A 529 -15.70 20.20 -42.27
N ASP A 530 -16.64 19.24 -42.27
CA ASP A 530 -17.40 18.86 -43.45
C ASP A 530 -18.21 20.03 -44.01
N LEU A 531 -18.89 20.78 -43.13
CA LEU A 531 -19.71 21.92 -43.51
C LEU A 531 -18.87 23.09 -44.06
N VAL A 532 -17.65 23.32 -43.54
CA VAL A 532 -16.70 24.29 -44.11
C VAL A 532 -16.27 23.87 -45.52
N ALA A 533 -15.92 22.59 -45.71
CA ALA A 533 -15.55 22.07 -47.03
C ALA A 533 -16.71 22.19 -48.04
N ILE A 534 -17.94 21.88 -47.63
CA ILE A 534 -19.16 22.06 -48.42
C ILE A 534 -19.37 23.53 -48.77
N ARG A 535 -19.23 24.46 -47.82
CA ARG A 535 -19.40 25.91 -48.06
C ARG A 535 -18.38 26.48 -49.04
N GLU A 536 -17.10 26.13 -48.92
CA GLU A 536 -16.08 26.56 -49.88
C GLU A 536 -16.27 25.91 -51.27
N LEU A 537 -16.74 24.67 -51.35
CA LEU A 537 -17.12 24.03 -52.62
C LEU A 537 -18.30 24.74 -53.29
N PHE A 538 -19.35 25.09 -52.55
CA PHE A 538 -20.48 25.86 -53.07
C PHE A 538 -20.05 27.25 -53.54
N LYS A 539 -19.27 27.98 -52.73
CA LYS A 539 -18.70 29.30 -53.08
C LYS A 539 -17.89 29.24 -54.38
N ALA A 540 -17.02 28.24 -54.55
CA ALA A 540 -16.27 28.05 -55.79
C ALA A 540 -17.19 27.77 -57.00
N ARG A 541 -18.20 26.92 -56.83
CA ARG A 541 -19.18 26.60 -57.90
C ARG A 541 -20.08 27.78 -58.27
N ILE A 542 -20.57 28.55 -57.29
CA ILE A 542 -21.39 29.74 -57.51
C ILE A 542 -20.58 30.79 -58.25
N ASN A 543 -19.34 31.07 -57.81
CA ASN A 543 -18.44 31.99 -58.51
C ASN A 543 -18.15 31.55 -59.96
N MET A 544 -17.98 30.25 -60.21
CA MET A 544 -17.82 29.71 -61.56
C MET A 544 -19.07 29.95 -62.42
N ARG A 545 -20.28 29.64 -61.91
CA ARG A 545 -21.54 29.85 -62.65
C ARG A 545 -21.86 31.33 -62.88
N ILE A 546 -21.49 32.22 -61.95
CA ILE A 546 -21.57 33.68 -62.14
C ILE A 546 -20.66 34.11 -63.30
N LYS A 547 -19.40 33.66 -63.33
CA LYS A 547 -18.44 33.96 -64.42
C LYS A 547 -18.89 33.41 -65.78
N GLU A 548 -19.58 32.28 -65.80
CA GLU A 548 -20.14 31.67 -67.01
C GLU A 548 -21.47 32.32 -67.49
N GLY A 549 -22.05 33.25 -66.73
CA GLY A 549 -23.36 33.84 -67.02
C GLY A 549 -24.55 32.92 -66.73
N ASN A 550 -24.32 31.77 -66.08
CA ASN A 550 -25.32 30.77 -65.70
C ASN A 550 -26.09 31.18 -64.43
N LEU A 551 -26.70 32.38 -64.46
CA LEU A 551 -27.23 33.07 -63.28
C LEU A 551 -28.38 32.34 -62.57
N LYS A 552 -29.15 31.49 -63.26
CA LYS A 552 -30.23 30.69 -62.64
C LYS A 552 -29.68 29.56 -61.76
N GLU A 553 -28.73 28.78 -62.29
CA GLU A 553 -28.10 27.69 -61.54
C GLU A 553 -27.26 28.26 -60.37
N ALA A 554 -26.70 29.46 -60.52
CA ALA A 554 -26.04 30.17 -59.43
C ALA A 554 -27.03 30.55 -58.29
N ASP A 555 -28.25 30.98 -58.64
CA ASP A 555 -29.35 31.26 -57.69
C ASP A 555 -29.77 29.99 -56.94
N GLU A 556 -29.98 28.88 -57.65
CA GLU A 556 -30.38 27.57 -57.09
C GLU A 556 -29.30 27.00 -56.14
N LEU A 557 -28.02 27.12 -56.51
CA LEU A 557 -26.90 26.74 -55.65
C LEU A 557 -26.77 27.65 -54.41
N LEU A 558 -27.08 28.94 -54.53
CA LEU A 558 -27.08 29.88 -53.42
C LEU A 558 -28.25 29.65 -52.46
N GLU A 559 -29.44 29.30 -52.97
CA GLU A 559 -30.58 28.88 -52.15
C GLU A 559 -30.29 27.55 -51.43
N THR A 560 -29.61 26.61 -52.09
CA THR A 560 -29.13 25.37 -51.47
C THR A 560 -28.14 25.69 -50.32
N LEU A 561 -27.17 26.57 -50.55
CA LEU A 561 -26.19 27.01 -49.54
C LEU A 561 -26.84 27.74 -48.34
N ARG A 562 -27.93 28.49 -48.57
CA ARG A 562 -28.71 29.13 -47.49
C ARG A 562 -29.46 28.13 -46.60
N ASN A 563 -29.84 26.96 -47.14
CA ASN A 563 -30.54 25.91 -46.40
C ASN A 563 -29.61 25.03 -45.56
N GLU A 564 -28.29 25.10 -45.75
CA GLU A 564 -27.30 24.45 -44.89
C GLU A 564 -27.34 24.97 -43.43
N PRO A 565 -26.98 24.15 -42.42
CA PRO A 565 -27.02 24.56 -41.03
C PRO A 565 -26.28 25.87 -40.74
N SER A 566 -26.96 26.78 -40.04
CA SER A 566 -26.37 28.04 -39.57
C SER A 566 -25.61 27.85 -38.26
N ASN A 567 -24.65 28.75 -38.00
CA ASN A 567 -23.93 28.83 -36.73
C ASN A 567 -24.91 28.89 -35.53
N GLU A 568 -25.92 29.76 -35.59
CA GLU A 568 -26.93 29.89 -34.53
C GLU A 568 -27.69 28.59 -34.24
N LYS A 569 -28.06 27.83 -35.27
CA LYS A 569 -28.78 26.55 -35.11
C LYS A 569 -27.91 25.51 -34.40
N ILE A 570 -26.63 25.40 -34.78
CA ILE A 570 -25.67 24.47 -34.16
C ILE A 570 -25.35 24.94 -32.73
N ALA A 571 -25.10 26.23 -32.51
CA ALA A 571 -24.79 26.80 -31.20
C ALA A 571 -25.94 26.61 -30.18
N ASN A 572 -27.19 26.72 -30.64
CA ASN A 572 -28.38 26.47 -29.83
C ASN A 572 -28.52 24.99 -29.45
N ASP A 573 -28.37 24.04 -30.39
CA ASP A 573 -28.39 22.61 -30.07
C ASP A 573 -27.26 22.24 -29.08
N MET A 574 -26.05 22.75 -29.31
CA MET A 574 -24.94 22.62 -28.36
C MET A 574 -25.29 23.17 -26.97
N GLY A 575 -26.00 24.30 -26.86
CA GLY A 575 -26.47 24.85 -25.59
C GLY A 575 -27.43 23.94 -24.83
N VAL A 576 -28.39 23.34 -25.55
CA VAL A 576 -29.33 22.35 -24.99
C VAL A 576 -28.57 21.10 -24.52
N LYS A 577 -27.65 20.58 -25.34
CA LYS A 577 -26.84 19.39 -25.03
C LYS A 577 -25.89 19.61 -23.85
N GLN A 578 -25.20 20.75 -23.78
CA GLN A 578 -24.36 21.11 -22.63
C GLN A 578 -25.16 21.08 -21.33
N THR A 579 -26.34 21.73 -21.33
CA THR A 579 -27.23 21.76 -20.15
C THR A 579 -27.67 20.36 -19.73
N MET A 580 -27.97 19.48 -20.70
CA MET A 580 -28.31 18.08 -20.45
C MET A 580 -27.14 17.31 -19.80
N PHE A 581 -25.92 17.42 -20.33
CA PHE A 581 -24.74 16.76 -19.76
C PHE A 581 -24.39 17.28 -18.36
N LEU A 582 -24.39 18.59 -18.15
CA LEU A 582 -24.10 19.20 -16.83
C LEU A 582 -25.11 18.74 -15.76
N LYS A 583 -26.39 18.63 -16.12
CA LYS A 583 -27.45 18.11 -15.25
C LYS A 583 -27.26 16.63 -14.93
N ALA A 584 -26.82 15.82 -15.90
CA ALA A 584 -26.56 14.40 -15.72
C ALA A 584 -25.30 14.11 -14.87
N ILE A 585 -24.27 14.94 -14.98
CA ILE A 585 -23.04 14.86 -14.15
C ILE A 585 -23.31 15.21 -12.67
N GLY A 586 -24.32 16.04 -12.40
CA GLY A 586 -24.82 16.29 -11.05
C GLY A 586 -23.88 17.14 -10.17
N ARG A 587 -23.08 16.50 -9.32
CA ARG A 587 -22.28 17.17 -8.25
C ARG A 587 -20.76 16.99 -8.39
N ASN A 588 -20.23 16.63 -9.56
CA ASN A 588 -18.79 16.53 -9.79
C ASN A 588 -18.24 17.80 -10.49
N PRO A 589 -17.59 18.74 -9.77
CA PRO A 589 -17.19 20.03 -10.34
C PRO A 589 -16.07 19.88 -11.39
N ASN A 590 -15.22 18.87 -11.25
CA ASN A 590 -14.11 18.63 -12.16
C ASN A 590 -14.60 18.15 -13.54
N GLN A 591 -15.62 17.28 -13.57
CA GLN A 591 -16.26 16.84 -14.80
C GLN A 591 -17.06 17.98 -15.45
N GLN A 592 -17.82 18.75 -14.67
CA GLN A 592 -18.56 19.91 -15.17
C GLN A 592 -17.64 20.92 -15.85
N ARG A 593 -16.58 21.37 -15.15
CA ARG A 593 -15.59 22.31 -15.69
C ARG A 593 -14.99 21.82 -17.02
N LYS A 594 -14.69 20.51 -17.13
CA LYS A 594 -14.09 19.95 -18.36
C LYS A 594 -15.09 19.80 -19.50
N VAL A 595 -16.38 19.59 -19.21
CA VAL A 595 -17.45 19.67 -20.23
C VAL A 595 -17.62 21.12 -20.70
N ASP A 596 -17.66 22.09 -19.79
CA ASP A 596 -17.78 23.51 -20.12
C ASP A 596 -16.62 23.99 -21.02
N GLU A 597 -15.39 23.57 -20.71
CA GLU A 597 -14.16 23.81 -21.48
C GLU A 597 -14.30 23.29 -22.92
N MET A 598 -14.66 22.00 -23.11
CA MET A 598 -14.86 21.40 -24.45
C MET A 598 -15.98 22.08 -25.28
N PHE A 599 -17.08 22.47 -24.64
CA PHE A 599 -18.18 23.18 -25.31
C PHE A 599 -17.78 24.63 -25.66
N SER A 600 -16.98 25.30 -24.84
CA SER A 600 -16.47 26.65 -25.10
C SER A 600 -15.50 26.68 -26.29
N GLU A 601 -14.49 25.81 -26.29
CA GLU A 601 -13.52 25.69 -27.39
C GLU A 601 -14.22 25.41 -28.73
N THR A 602 -15.22 24.52 -28.73
CA THR A 602 -15.95 24.15 -29.94
C THR A 602 -16.87 25.26 -30.45
N ARG A 603 -17.45 26.10 -29.57
CA ARG A 603 -18.15 27.33 -29.99
C ARG A 603 -17.19 28.37 -30.60
N GLU A 604 -15.97 28.47 -30.08
CA GLU A 604 -14.96 29.35 -30.64
C GLU A 604 -14.57 28.91 -32.06
N LEU A 605 -14.36 27.60 -32.28
CA LEU A 605 -14.16 27.04 -33.61
C LEU A 605 -15.35 27.29 -34.55
N LEU A 606 -16.57 27.04 -34.09
CA LEU A 606 -17.81 27.26 -34.84
C LEU A 606 -17.93 28.72 -35.31
N SER A 607 -17.67 29.69 -34.43
CA SER A 607 -17.77 31.11 -34.74
C SER A 607 -16.67 31.64 -35.65
N LYS A 608 -15.46 31.06 -35.59
CA LYS A 608 -14.37 31.39 -36.53
C LYS A 608 -14.63 30.86 -37.94
N GLN A 609 -15.18 29.65 -38.06
CA GLN A 609 -15.27 28.93 -39.33
C GLN A 609 -16.59 29.15 -40.08
N ILE A 610 -17.72 29.33 -39.38
CA ILE A 610 -19.04 29.55 -40.00
C ILE A 610 -19.42 31.03 -39.92
N ASN A 611 -18.82 31.84 -40.79
CA ASN A 611 -19.09 33.27 -40.89
C ASN A 611 -20.20 33.56 -41.92
N PRO A 612 -21.28 34.30 -41.56
CA PRO A 612 -22.34 34.66 -42.51
C PRO A 612 -21.89 35.56 -43.67
N ARG A 613 -20.73 36.22 -43.58
CA ARG A 613 -20.19 37.08 -44.66
C ARG A 613 -20.13 36.38 -46.02
N ILE A 614 -19.72 35.10 -46.07
CA ILE A 614 -19.60 34.33 -47.32
C ILE A 614 -20.92 34.33 -48.11
N ILE A 615 -22.07 34.26 -47.43
CA ILE A 615 -23.38 34.28 -48.07
C ILE A 615 -23.69 35.69 -48.58
N ASN A 616 -23.48 36.73 -47.77
CA ASN A 616 -23.70 38.12 -48.16
C ASN A 616 -22.82 38.54 -49.35
N ASP A 617 -21.55 38.13 -49.36
CA ASP A 617 -20.58 38.44 -50.41
C ASP A 617 -20.98 37.78 -51.75
N LEU A 618 -21.45 36.53 -51.71
CA LEU A 618 -21.99 35.82 -52.88
C LEU A 618 -23.33 36.41 -53.37
N GLU A 619 -24.18 36.86 -52.46
CA GLU A 619 -25.44 37.55 -52.79
C GLU A 619 -25.18 38.89 -53.48
N MET A 620 -24.22 39.68 -52.99
CA MET A 620 -23.78 40.90 -53.66
C MET A 620 -23.25 40.60 -55.07
N ALA A 621 -22.33 39.63 -55.21
CA ALA A 621 -21.79 39.24 -56.52
C ALA A 621 -22.88 38.78 -57.50
N LEU A 622 -23.90 38.05 -57.03
CA LEU A 622 -25.03 37.63 -57.85
C LEU A 622 -25.95 38.80 -58.25
N ILE A 623 -26.18 39.76 -57.34
CA ILE A 623 -26.96 40.97 -57.63
C ILE A 623 -26.22 41.86 -58.63
N GLU A 624 -24.92 42.06 -58.46
CA GLU A 624 -24.06 42.80 -59.39
C GLU A 624 -24.07 42.15 -60.78
N ALA A 625 -23.91 40.82 -60.87
CA ALA A 625 -23.99 40.09 -62.13
C ALA A 625 -25.39 40.14 -62.78
N LYS A 626 -26.47 40.13 -61.99
CA LYS A 626 -27.86 40.32 -62.47
C LYS A 626 -28.13 41.76 -62.95
N GLN A 627 -27.46 42.77 -62.39
CA GLN A 627 -27.58 44.18 -62.79
C GLN A 627 -26.67 44.55 -63.97
N ALA A 628 -25.52 43.89 -64.13
CA ALA A 628 -24.56 44.16 -65.19
C ALA A 628 -25.08 43.81 -66.60
N GLY A 629 -26.00 42.86 -66.73
CA GLY A 629 -26.72 42.52 -67.97
C GLY A 629 -25.89 41.82 -69.06
N GLU A 630 -24.57 42.00 -69.07
CA GLU A 630 -23.59 41.30 -69.90
C GLU A 630 -22.40 40.82 -69.06
N THR A 631 -21.70 39.80 -69.59
CA THR A 631 -20.59 39.09 -68.95
C THR A 631 -19.46 40.03 -68.51
N PRO A 632 -19.01 40.00 -67.23
CA PRO A 632 -17.77 40.66 -66.84
C PRO A 632 -16.59 40.05 -67.61
N PRO A 633 -15.61 40.84 -68.08
CA PRO A 633 -14.38 40.27 -68.64
C PRO A 633 -13.68 39.39 -67.60
N PRO A 634 -13.00 38.30 -68.00
CA PRO A 634 -12.27 37.47 -67.07
C PRO A 634 -11.12 38.27 -66.45
N GLU A 635 -11.14 38.47 -65.12
CA GLU A 635 -9.95 38.88 -64.38
C GLU A 635 -8.83 37.85 -64.59
N GLU A 636 -7.65 38.34 -64.99
CA GLU A 636 -6.43 37.54 -65.04
C GLU A 636 -6.11 36.99 -63.64
N PRO A 637 -5.68 35.72 -63.52
CA PRO A 637 -5.31 35.16 -62.23
C PRO A 637 -4.06 35.88 -61.69
N ALA A 638 -4.20 36.51 -60.53
CA ALA A 638 -3.06 36.96 -59.74
C ALA A 638 -2.09 35.77 -59.49
N PRO A 639 -0.77 36.00 -59.50
CA PRO A 639 0.21 34.92 -59.45
C PRO A 639 0.07 34.12 -58.15
N SER A 640 -0.10 32.82 -58.29
CA SER A 640 -0.01 31.86 -57.19
C SER A 640 1.41 31.84 -56.64
N ASP A 641 1.61 32.35 -55.42
CA ASP A 641 2.80 32.04 -54.63
C ASP A 641 2.85 30.53 -54.41
N ALA A 642 3.75 29.86 -55.15
CA ALA A 642 3.96 28.43 -55.02
C ALA A 642 4.65 28.12 -53.67
N PRO A 643 4.26 27.05 -52.95
CA PRO A 643 5.06 26.55 -51.85
C PRO A 643 6.44 26.09 -52.38
N PRO A 644 7.52 26.25 -51.60
CA PRO A 644 8.86 25.87 -52.02
C PRO A 644 8.93 24.37 -52.31
N ALA A 645 9.67 24.02 -53.37
CA ALA A 645 9.83 22.64 -53.80
C ALA A 645 10.49 21.79 -52.70
N VAL A 646 9.89 20.63 -52.41
CA VAL A 646 10.55 19.58 -51.63
C VAL A 646 11.62 18.94 -52.51
N GLU A 647 12.87 19.06 -52.07
CA GLU A 647 14.01 18.41 -52.71
C GLU A 647 13.85 16.89 -52.58
N ALA A 648 13.86 16.18 -53.71
CA ALA A 648 13.67 14.72 -53.71
C ALA A 648 14.96 14.02 -53.29
N GLU A 649 14.91 13.26 -52.18
CA GLU A 649 15.98 12.34 -51.81
C GLU A 649 16.16 11.26 -52.90
N PRO A 650 17.41 10.86 -53.21
CA PRO A 650 17.66 9.75 -54.13
C PRO A 650 17.21 8.42 -53.51
N PRO A 651 16.79 7.44 -54.33
CA PRO A 651 16.32 6.15 -53.81
C PRO A 651 17.46 5.37 -53.12
N PRO A 652 17.15 4.56 -52.09
CA PRO A 652 18.14 3.72 -51.43
C PRO A 652 18.65 2.64 -52.39
N ALA A 653 19.96 2.40 -52.35
CA ALA A 653 20.62 1.41 -53.19
C ALA A 653 20.19 -0.02 -52.85
N GLU A 654 20.09 -0.87 -53.87
CA GLU A 654 19.97 -2.32 -53.72
C GLU A 654 21.16 -2.86 -52.90
N ALA A 655 20.87 -3.47 -51.75
CA ALA A 655 21.84 -4.29 -51.03
C ALA A 655 21.92 -5.67 -51.70
N ALA A 656 23.08 -6.00 -52.23
CA ALA A 656 23.32 -7.28 -52.91
C ALA A 656 23.17 -8.47 -51.96
N GLU A 657 22.63 -9.57 -52.48
CA GLU A 657 22.84 -10.89 -51.89
C GLU A 657 24.34 -11.20 -51.83
N VAL A 658 24.84 -11.58 -50.65
CA VAL A 658 26.11 -12.29 -50.51
C VAL A 658 25.82 -13.62 -49.83
N THR A 659 25.97 -14.70 -50.59
CA THR A 659 26.09 -16.06 -50.09
C THR A 659 27.55 -16.36 -49.80
N ALA A 660 27.82 -17.04 -48.67
CA ALA A 660 28.70 -18.23 -48.55
C ALA A 660 29.39 -18.34 -47.18
N GLU A 661 29.49 -19.60 -46.73
CA GLU A 661 30.39 -20.21 -45.72
C GLU A 661 30.33 -19.73 -44.25
#